data_AF-A0A958R8N3-F1
#
_entry.id   AF-A0A958R8N3-F1
#
_cell.length_a   1.000
_cell.length_b   1.000
_cell.length_c   1.000
_cell.angle_alpha   90.00
_cell.angle_beta   90.00
_cell.angle_gamma   90.00
#
_symmetry.space_group_name_H-M   'P 1'
#
loop_
_entity.id
_entity.type
_entity.pdbx_description
1 polymer ?
#
loop_
_entity_poly.entity_id
_entity_poly.type
_entity_poly.pdbx_seq_one_letter_code
_entity_poly.pdbx_strand_id
1 'polypeptide(L)'
;MSKFSSFDLAFIGSGISSTYTLFHYLKKLEEKKDTKSINIAIIEKYPTFHSGIPYGERSGSTTLLITSLKNFLPEPQLSEFIPWLNENKDWLLGDFKEHGGPLSCEWIQRHKEALEQNQWEDLFIPRRFFGYYIDEKIKTLIKSLEKKKLISISYIRDKVVDMTKSHGFWEITLKNQHPIMAVKAILAIGSLPTNYLWKDKKKVKEDHFMLVNDPYKPKLSETIEDIQEFALGLPKDHPLNVAIIGANASGLEMLYQLNDHPEIKERVHHFYMVSSQGLLPDSKIDESKLLTYRTTHLDRLVNSDSLSASDIAKAVYDDLDEADNIRLGAASTVGVISQKFGSLLNKLDQAELEKFACFHGNEIGRRQRCAGEHYANTAKTLEITHQFTHIAGRFANLTASSAGYEMTYQDKNGSHQSIEQPINLVINCIGGMKLSHPKVPKVLRNLMNKGIITPNESEIGIKVNKQLEAAENLHIMGPLLAGNIIQDKAVWHVEHCGRIISFSQVLAEILSNKEQSDTKNQFELEIIDLERPDGLNTYKELIQLEWGGNPYYLYEYLSHHQSGGNQLMAFNFMVGSKSTVIMPMVVRKIDFAKEPLLDVISPYGYNGPLYKADTDPNILQKFWEAVDKWYKENNVVSEFVRFHLNGNHNQYSGHCEPTLNNVYGPLMDNFEDQWDSFLSKVRNNYRKAAKAALTISFFERSEIEQQHVAAFYDIYVSTMKRNGASQSLYFSLKHFENLVLNNKDNFSIVFVYKDGVPVSTELIIHLGSALYAYLGGTLSNYFEYRPNDFLRVEVIRWGIDKGNSHYILGGGITNGDGLYKFKKSLFPNSTDRVFYTGRKIVDQKKYDELCALASVPQEDSGLGSFFPLYRKNP
;
A
#
# COMPACT_ATOMS: atom_id res chain seq x y z
N MET A 1 6.92 14.57 -18.51
CA MET A 1 6.04 14.31 -17.36
C MET A 1 6.74 14.79 -16.10
N SER A 2 6.12 15.64 -15.28
CA SER A 2 6.70 16.12 -14.02
C SER A 2 6.94 14.94 -13.07
N LYS A 3 8.16 14.79 -12.55
CA LYS A 3 8.53 13.76 -11.56
C LYS A 3 7.63 13.91 -10.33
N PHE A 4 6.70 12.98 -10.10
CA PHE A 4 6.05 12.84 -8.80
C PHE A 4 7.11 12.45 -7.77
N SER A 5 7.05 13.02 -6.57
CA SER A 5 7.87 12.56 -5.44
C SER A 5 7.38 11.19 -4.99
N SER A 6 8.29 10.22 -5.01
CA SER A 6 8.02 8.84 -4.58
C SER A 6 8.64 8.57 -3.21
N PHE A 7 7.84 8.02 -2.31
CA PHE A 7 8.19 7.69 -0.93
C PHE A 7 8.10 6.17 -0.71
N ASP A 8 8.93 5.64 0.17
CA ASP A 8 8.80 4.26 0.62
C ASP A 8 7.63 4.13 1.62
N LEU A 9 7.49 5.10 2.52
CA LEU A 9 6.40 5.17 3.51
C LEU A 9 5.75 6.55 3.51
N ALA A 10 4.42 6.60 3.63
CA ALA A 10 3.68 7.83 3.89
C ALA A 10 2.78 7.70 5.12
N PHE A 11 3.07 8.50 6.15
CA PHE A 11 2.24 8.63 7.36
C PHE A 11 1.21 9.74 7.18
N ILE A 12 -0.07 9.40 7.22
CA ILE A 12 -1.19 10.32 7.05
C ILE A 12 -1.78 10.63 8.42
N GLY A 13 -1.50 11.83 8.92
CA GLY A 13 -1.71 12.24 10.30
C GLY A 13 -0.41 12.12 11.10
N SER A 14 -0.18 13.07 12.02
CA SER A 14 1.04 13.16 12.83
C SER A 14 0.74 13.19 14.34
N GLY A 15 -0.24 12.38 14.77
CA GLY A 15 -0.49 12.13 16.19
C GLY A 15 0.43 11.06 16.76
N ILE A 16 0.30 10.81 18.08
CA ILE A 16 1.08 9.81 18.83
C ILE A 16 1.09 8.42 18.17
N SER A 17 -0.03 8.01 17.54
CA SER A 17 -0.10 6.73 16.83
C SER A 17 0.87 6.66 15.65
N SER A 18 0.98 7.71 14.85
CA SER A 18 1.97 7.80 13.77
C SER A 18 3.38 7.93 14.34
N THR A 19 3.55 8.76 15.37
CA THR A 19 4.86 9.08 15.94
C THR A 19 5.51 7.88 16.62
N TYR A 20 4.77 7.10 17.39
CA TYR A 20 5.32 5.86 17.98
C TYR A 20 5.54 4.78 16.93
N THR A 21 4.67 4.66 15.92
CA THR A 21 4.90 3.71 14.83
C THR A 21 6.20 4.06 14.10
N LEU A 22 6.39 5.34 13.78
CA LEU A 22 7.63 5.84 13.17
C LEU A 22 8.83 5.65 14.11
N PHE A 23 8.71 5.98 15.39
CA PHE A 23 9.78 5.83 16.38
C PHE A 23 10.28 4.39 16.45
N HIS A 24 9.37 3.41 16.60
CA HIS A 24 9.73 2.00 16.67
C HIS A 24 10.30 1.49 15.35
N TYR A 25 9.75 1.92 14.21
CA TYR A 25 10.28 1.59 12.89
C TYR A 25 11.72 2.10 12.72
N LEU A 26 11.97 3.37 13.06
CA LEU A 26 13.28 4.00 12.97
C LEU A 26 14.30 3.36 13.92
N LYS A 27 13.88 2.97 15.13
CA LYS A 27 14.75 2.24 16.06
C LYS A 27 15.20 0.89 15.51
N LYS A 28 14.28 0.12 14.92
CA LYS A 28 14.63 -1.13 14.23
C LYS A 28 15.53 -0.89 13.01
N LEU A 29 15.37 0.23 12.32
CA LEU A 29 16.23 0.61 11.20
C LEU A 29 17.65 0.97 11.66
N GLU A 30 17.79 1.62 12.82
CA GLU A 30 19.09 1.92 13.45
C GLU A 30 19.90 0.64 13.76
N GLU A 31 19.22 -0.47 14.08
CA GLU A 31 19.83 -1.77 14.40
C GLU A 31 20.29 -2.55 13.14
N LYS A 32 19.77 -2.22 11.96
CA LYS A 32 20.04 -2.94 10.70
C LYS A 32 21.26 -2.37 9.96
N LYS A 33 22.10 -3.25 9.40
CA LYS A 33 23.26 -2.87 8.54
C LYS A 33 22.87 -2.60 7.08
N ASP A 34 21.63 -2.19 6.81
CA ASP A 34 21.14 -1.95 5.46
C ASP A 34 21.78 -0.70 4.85
N THR A 35 22.09 -0.74 3.54
CA THR A 35 22.80 0.36 2.84
C THR A 35 21.88 1.28 2.05
N LYS A 36 20.57 0.98 1.95
CA LYS A 36 19.60 1.78 1.18
C LYS A 36 18.86 2.79 2.07
N SER A 37 18.94 4.06 1.73
CA SER A 37 18.17 5.14 2.39
C SER A 37 16.67 4.98 2.14
N ILE A 38 15.85 5.16 3.18
CA ILE A 38 14.38 5.10 3.14
C ILE A 38 13.79 6.51 3.11
N ASN A 39 12.93 6.79 2.12
CA ASN A 39 12.23 8.06 1.98
C ASN A 39 10.85 8.01 2.64
N ILE A 40 10.60 8.90 3.60
CA ILE A 40 9.37 8.90 4.41
C ILE A 40 8.66 10.25 4.27
N ALA A 41 7.38 10.23 3.93
CA ALA A 41 6.50 11.39 4.02
C ALA A 41 5.71 11.37 5.33
N ILE A 42 5.61 12.51 6.00
CA ILE A 42 4.72 12.73 7.14
C ILE A 42 3.77 13.87 6.78
N ILE A 43 2.48 13.57 6.69
CA ILE A 43 1.46 14.50 6.17
C ILE A 43 0.56 14.92 7.32
N GLU A 44 0.50 16.21 7.61
CA GLU A 44 -0.35 16.77 8.66
C GLU A 44 -1.04 18.04 8.15
N LYS A 45 -2.33 18.19 8.42
CA LYS A 45 -3.09 19.39 8.00
C LYS A 45 -2.83 20.59 8.92
N TYR A 46 -2.25 20.36 10.09
CA TYR A 46 -1.90 21.38 11.08
C TYR A 46 -0.40 21.72 11.06
N PRO A 47 0.02 22.85 11.67
CA PRO A 47 1.42 23.26 11.70
C PRO A 47 2.33 22.37 12.55
N THR A 48 1.78 21.80 13.63
CA THR A 48 2.52 21.01 14.62
C THR A 48 2.49 19.53 14.26
N PHE A 49 3.68 18.93 14.14
CA PHE A 49 3.86 17.50 13.97
C PHE A 49 4.10 16.79 15.32
N HIS A 50 4.00 15.47 15.31
CA HIS A 50 4.37 14.50 16.34
C HIS A 50 3.60 14.48 17.66
N SER A 51 2.86 15.53 17.99
CA SER A 51 2.17 15.67 19.27
C SER A 51 0.66 15.43 19.18
N GLY A 52 0.09 15.48 17.96
CA GLY A 52 -1.35 15.37 17.73
C GLY A 52 -2.15 16.47 18.43
N ILE A 53 -3.46 16.24 18.61
CA ILE A 53 -4.35 17.18 19.33
C ILE A 53 -4.10 17.14 20.83
N PRO A 54 -4.12 15.96 21.48
CA PRO A 54 -4.12 15.91 22.94
C PRO A 54 -2.79 16.39 23.54
N TYR A 55 -1.65 16.11 22.91
CA TYR A 55 -0.35 16.40 23.52
C TYR A 55 0.36 17.60 22.88
N GLY A 56 -0.27 18.24 21.88
CA GLY A 56 0.28 19.39 21.17
C GLY A 56 -0.24 20.73 21.67
N GLU A 57 0.02 21.79 20.92
CA GLU A 57 -0.41 23.16 21.28
C GLU A 57 -1.94 23.32 21.29
N ARG A 58 -2.65 22.47 20.53
CA ARG A 58 -4.11 22.57 20.36
C ARG A 58 -4.89 22.27 21.63
N SER A 59 -4.32 21.50 22.54
CA SER A 59 -4.88 21.21 23.85
C SER A 59 -4.52 22.22 24.94
N GLY A 60 -3.58 23.15 24.68
CA GLY A 60 -3.09 24.10 25.68
C GLY A 60 -2.11 23.51 26.70
N SER A 61 -1.36 24.39 27.38
CA SER A 61 -0.33 24.01 28.38
C SER A 61 -0.89 23.46 29.68
N THR A 62 -2.15 23.74 29.99
CA THR A 62 -2.72 23.53 31.34
C THR A 62 -3.59 22.29 31.45
N THR A 63 -3.82 21.57 30.34
CA THR A 63 -4.63 20.37 30.41
C THR A 63 -3.88 19.24 31.11
N LEU A 64 -4.46 18.71 32.18
CA LEU A 64 -3.95 17.57 32.94
C LEU A 64 -4.39 16.23 32.33
N LEU A 65 -3.59 15.19 32.54
CA LEU A 65 -3.96 13.81 32.22
C LEU A 65 -5.24 13.40 32.95
N ILE A 66 -6.02 12.50 32.33
CA ILE A 66 -7.25 11.96 32.93
C ILE A 66 -6.99 10.80 33.90
N THR A 67 -5.84 10.13 33.75
CA THR A 67 -5.31 9.08 34.64
C THR A 67 -3.96 9.51 35.20
N SER A 68 -3.52 8.93 36.31
CA SER A 68 -2.16 9.14 36.83
C SER A 68 -1.10 8.72 35.81
N LEU A 69 0.12 9.25 35.93
CA LEU A 69 1.21 9.00 34.99
C LEU A 69 1.51 7.51 34.81
N LYS A 70 1.52 6.73 35.90
CA LYS A 70 1.75 5.27 35.86
C LYS A 70 0.68 4.48 35.11
N ASN A 71 -0.56 4.99 35.09
CA ASN A 71 -1.67 4.39 34.37
C ASN A 71 -1.80 4.93 32.93
N PHE A 72 -1.14 6.05 32.65
CA PHE A 72 -1.09 6.68 31.33
C PHE A 72 -0.03 6.02 30.44
N LEU A 73 1.18 5.76 30.96
CA LEU A 73 2.28 5.14 30.23
C LEU A 73 2.64 3.76 30.78
N PRO A 74 2.76 2.73 29.92
CA PRO A 74 3.29 1.43 30.32
C PRO A 74 4.83 1.46 30.44
N GLU A 75 5.39 0.43 31.07
CA GLU A 75 6.84 0.20 31.04
C GLU A 75 7.30 -0.40 29.68
N PRO A 76 8.52 -0.07 29.19
CA PRO A 76 9.56 0.78 29.82
C PRO A 76 9.37 2.30 29.59
N GLN A 77 8.31 2.74 28.91
CA GLN A 77 8.17 4.15 28.53
C GLN A 77 8.02 5.10 29.73
N LEU A 78 7.39 4.63 30.81
CA LEU A 78 7.32 5.36 32.07
C LEU A 78 8.72 5.60 32.65
N SER A 79 9.51 4.53 32.83
CA SER A 79 10.88 4.60 33.35
C SER A 79 11.81 5.44 32.47
N GLU A 80 11.56 5.54 31.16
CA GLU A 80 12.31 6.42 30.25
C GLU A 80 11.90 7.90 30.32
N PHE A 81 10.66 8.18 30.71
CA PHE A 81 10.11 9.55 30.73
C PHE A 81 10.39 10.28 32.05
N ILE A 82 10.39 9.57 33.18
CA ILE A 82 10.65 10.16 34.51
C ILE A 82 12.01 10.89 34.58
N PRO A 83 13.13 10.32 34.10
CA PRO A 83 14.41 11.04 34.11
C PRO A 83 14.36 12.34 33.30
N TRP A 84 13.73 12.31 32.12
CA TRP A 84 13.56 13.50 31.29
C TRP A 84 12.69 14.56 31.99
N LEU A 85 11.63 14.16 32.70
CA LEU A 85 10.84 15.09 33.53
C LEU A 85 11.70 15.74 34.62
N ASN A 86 12.57 14.98 35.28
CA ASN A 86 13.45 15.52 36.33
C ASN A 86 14.41 16.56 35.79
N GLU A 87 15.00 16.32 34.61
CA GLU A 87 15.92 17.24 33.95
C GLU A 87 15.24 18.52 33.44
N ASN A 88 13.95 18.44 33.11
CA ASN A 88 13.18 19.52 32.48
C ASN A 88 12.17 20.19 33.42
N LYS A 89 12.08 19.75 34.68
CA LYS A 89 11.02 20.12 35.63
C LYS A 89 10.82 21.63 35.76
N ASP A 90 11.89 22.39 35.89
CA ASP A 90 11.82 23.82 36.24
C ASP A 90 11.10 24.64 35.17
N TRP A 91 11.47 24.46 33.89
CA TRP A 91 10.83 25.20 32.80
C TRP A 91 9.44 24.64 32.48
N LEU A 92 9.21 23.32 32.65
CA LEU A 92 7.90 22.70 32.46
C LEU A 92 6.87 23.25 33.46
N LEU A 93 7.24 23.34 34.73
CA LEU A 93 6.39 23.93 35.77
C LEU A 93 6.27 25.45 35.59
N GLY A 94 7.31 26.11 35.06
CA GLY A 94 7.25 27.51 34.64
C GLY A 94 6.18 27.75 33.57
N ASP A 95 6.21 27.00 32.46
CA ASP A 95 5.23 27.07 31.37
C ASP A 95 3.81 26.76 31.86
N PHE A 96 3.66 25.75 32.72
CA PHE A 96 2.37 25.39 33.32
C PHE A 96 1.81 26.49 34.22
N LYS A 97 2.67 27.15 35.00
CA LYS A 97 2.28 28.25 35.89
C LYS A 97 1.97 29.54 35.11
N GLU A 98 2.75 29.85 34.08
CA GLU A 98 2.57 31.05 33.25
C GLU A 98 1.22 31.07 32.54
N HIS A 99 0.80 29.91 32.02
CA HIS A 99 -0.44 29.79 31.25
C HIS A 99 -1.64 29.33 32.09
N GLY A 100 -1.42 28.90 33.34
CA GLY A 100 -2.44 28.40 34.25
C GLY A 100 -2.98 29.47 35.19
N GLY A 101 -4.17 29.23 35.73
CA GLY A 101 -4.76 30.09 36.75
C GLY A 101 -4.76 29.48 38.15
N PRO A 102 -5.75 29.82 39.00
CA PRO A 102 -5.75 29.43 40.41
C PRO A 102 -5.73 27.92 40.66
N LEU A 103 -6.46 27.11 39.88
CA LEU A 103 -6.49 25.65 40.02
C LEU A 103 -5.14 25.04 39.61
N SER A 104 -4.51 25.57 38.55
CA SER A 104 -3.18 25.16 38.13
C SER A 104 -2.12 25.49 39.19
N CYS A 105 -2.20 26.67 39.80
CA CYS A 105 -1.33 27.06 40.93
C CYS A 105 -1.58 26.17 42.17
N GLU A 106 -2.84 25.87 42.48
CA GLU A 106 -3.22 24.97 43.57
C GLU A 106 -2.68 23.55 43.33
N TRP A 107 -2.71 23.06 42.09
CA TRP A 107 -2.14 21.77 41.72
C TRP A 107 -0.64 21.73 42.03
N ILE A 108 0.13 22.75 41.62
CA ILE A 108 1.58 22.83 41.91
C ILE A 108 1.81 22.83 43.42
N GLN A 109 1.05 23.62 44.17
CA GLN A 109 1.21 23.73 45.62
C GLN A 109 0.85 22.42 46.34
N ARG A 110 -0.24 21.76 45.93
CA ARG A 110 -0.70 20.48 46.50
C ARG A 110 0.33 19.36 46.30
N HIS A 111 1.02 19.37 45.17
CA HIS A 111 1.98 18.33 44.81
C HIS A 111 3.45 18.74 45.01
N LYS A 112 3.70 19.85 45.72
CA LYS A 112 5.04 20.42 45.91
C LYS A 112 6.07 19.41 46.41
N GLU A 113 5.74 18.66 47.47
CA GLU A 113 6.65 17.67 48.06
C GLU A 113 6.99 16.55 47.06
N ALA A 114 5.99 16.00 46.37
CA ALA A 114 6.19 14.98 45.34
C ALA A 114 7.03 15.51 44.18
N LEU A 115 6.81 16.75 43.73
CA LEU A 115 7.59 17.41 42.69
C LEU A 115 9.05 17.64 43.12
N GLU A 116 9.30 18.04 44.37
CA GLU A 116 10.65 18.20 44.93
C GLU A 116 11.40 16.87 45.03
N GLN A 117 10.69 15.80 45.41
CA GLN A 117 11.23 14.43 45.53
C GLN A 117 11.22 13.65 44.20
N ASN A 118 10.82 14.26 43.09
CA ASN A 118 10.72 13.64 41.75
C ASN A 118 9.78 12.41 41.70
N GLN A 119 8.73 12.41 42.51
CA GLN A 119 7.70 11.36 42.59
C GLN A 119 6.55 11.69 41.62
N TRP A 120 6.69 11.28 40.36
CA TRP A 120 5.74 11.63 39.30
C TRP A 120 4.62 10.62 39.06
N GLU A 121 4.80 9.36 39.47
CA GLU A 121 3.99 8.21 39.03
C GLU A 121 2.49 8.36 39.33
N ASP A 122 2.16 8.89 40.51
CA ASP A 122 0.78 9.09 40.95
C ASP A 122 0.20 10.46 40.54
N LEU A 123 1.01 11.31 39.91
CA LEU A 123 0.58 12.64 39.49
C LEU A 123 -0.18 12.60 38.17
N PHE A 124 -1.17 13.48 38.06
CA PHE A 124 -1.91 13.75 36.83
C PHE A 124 -1.28 14.97 36.16
N ILE A 125 -0.10 14.78 35.59
CA ILE A 125 0.70 15.89 35.04
C ILE A 125 0.02 16.55 33.83
N PRO A 126 0.40 17.79 33.45
CA PRO A 126 0.02 18.37 32.17
C PRO A 126 0.39 17.46 31.00
N ARG A 127 -0.59 17.12 30.15
CA ARG A 127 -0.39 16.20 29.02
C ARG A 127 0.60 16.74 27.99
N ARG A 128 0.80 18.07 27.94
CA ARG A 128 1.78 18.72 27.06
C ARG A 128 3.23 18.39 27.45
N PHE A 129 3.51 18.04 28.71
CA PHE A 129 4.85 17.61 29.14
C PHE A 129 5.30 16.37 28.35
N PHE A 130 4.39 15.40 28.19
CA PHE A 130 4.63 14.22 27.36
C PHE A 130 4.76 14.56 25.87
N GLY A 131 4.01 15.56 25.39
CA GLY A 131 4.11 16.09 24.03
C GLY A 131 5.49 16.66 23.70
N TYR A 132 6.08 17.43 24.62
CA TYR A 132 7.45 17.94 24.47
C TYR A 132 8.47 16.79 24.43
N TYR A 133 8.36 15.84 25.36
CA TYR A 133 9.23 14.67 25.42
C TYR A 133 9.22 13.85 24.12
N ILE A 134 8.03 13.50 23.62
CA ILE A 134 7.95 12.64 22.43
C ILE A 134 8.43 13.36 21.16
N ASP A 135 8.17 14.67 21.04
CA ASP A 135 8.64 15.50 19.92
C ASP A 135 10.17 15.62 19.93
N GLU A 136 10.77 15.85 21.09
CA GLU A 136 12.23 15.86 21.26
C GLU A 136 12.83 14.49 20.92
N LYS A 137 12.25 13.42 21.47
CA LYS A 137 12.71 12.04 21.31
C LYS A 137 12.72 11.61 19.85
N ILE A 138 11.64 11.87 19.10
CA ILE A 138 11.56 11.49 17.69
C ILE A 138 12.46 12.36 16.81
N LYS A 139 12.51 13.68 17.04
CA LYS A 139 13.37 14.60 16.26
C LYS A 139 14.85 14.27 16.44
N THR A 140 15.26 13.92 17.65
CA THR A 140 16.64 13.50 17.95
C THR A 140 17.01 12.22 17.19
N LEU A 141 16.12 11.23 17.18
CA LEU A 141 16.33 9.98 16.43
C LEU A 141 16.39 10.23 14.92
N ILE A 142 15.45 11.01 14.38
CA ILE A 142 15.40 11.38 12.95
C ILE A 142 16.72 12.05 12.54
N LYS A 143 17.15 13.08 13.29
CA LYS A 143 18.37 13.82 13.01
C LYS A 143 19.61 12.91 13.02
N SER A 144 19.67 11.97 13.96
CA SER A 144 20.74 10.96 14.03
C SER A 144 20.78 10.09 12.77
N LEU A 145 19.62 9.59 12.32
CA LEU A 145 19.53 8.69 11.16
C LEU A 145 19.70 9.40 9.81
N GLU A 146 19.23 10.64 9.67
CA GLU A 146 19.48 11.48 8.49
C GLU A 146 20.99 11.79 8.36
N LYS A 147 21.68 12.07 9.48
CA LYS A 147 23.14 12.26 9.49
C LYS A 147 23.88 10.98 9.05
N LYS A 148 23.35 9.81 9.39
CA LYS A 148 23.85 8.50 8.93
C LYS A 148 23.41 8.16 7.49
N LYS A 149 22.62 9.02 6.83
CA LYS A 149 22.04 8.82 5.48
C LYS A 149 21.17 7.55 5.35
N LEU A 150 20.57 7.12 6.45
CA LEU A 150 19.70 5.92 6.48
C LEU A 150 18.25 6.25 6.12
N ILE A 151 17.83 7.50 6.30
CA ILE A 151 16.48 7.96 5.98
C ILE A 151 16.52 9.37 5.37
N SER A 152 15.41 9.75 4.72
CA SER A 152 15.07 11.13 4.38
C SER A 152 13.60 11.37 4.75
N ILE A 153 13.32 12.41 5.54
CA ILE A 153 11.95 12.74 5.94
C ILE A 153 11.45 14.01 5.25
N SER A 154 10.26 13.93 4.67
CA SER A 154 9.52 15.07 4.12
C SER A 154 8.29 15.38 4.98
N TYR A 155 8.30 16.54 5.63
CA TYR A 155 7.15 17.06 6.37
C TYR A 155 6.24 17.85 5.43
N ILE A 156 5.03 17.34 5.20
CA ILE A 156 4.07 17.91 4.26
C ILE A 156 2.88 18.48 5.03
N ARG A 157 2.76 19.81 5.03
CA ARG A 157 1.61 20.50 5.63
C ARG A 157 0.46 20.58 4.64
N ASP A 158 -0.37 19.54 4.58
CA ASP A 158 -1.59 19.55 3.78
C ASP A 158 -2.63 18.56 4.30
N LYS A 159 -3.88 18.69 3.81
CA LYS A 159 -4.96 17.76 4.07
C LYS A 159 -5.04 16.73 2.94
N VAL A 160 -4.90 15.46 3.28
CA VAL A 160 -5.25 14.36 2.37
C VAL A 160 -6.76 14.35 2.14
N VAL A 161 -7.17 14.33 0.88
CA VAL A 161 -8.59 14.35 0.47
C VAL A 161 -9.03 13.07 -0.23
N ASP A 162 -8.09 12.33 -0.81
CA ASP A 162 -8.37 11.09 -1.53
C ASP A 162 -7.09 10.24 -1.66
N MET A 163 -7.24 8.95 -1.93
CA MET A 163 -6.14 8.07 -2.32
C MET A 163 -6.61 7.03 -3.34
N THR A 164 -5.70 6.59 -4.20
CA THR A 164 -5.92 5.51 -5.18
C THR A 164 -4.67 4.67 -5.32
N LYS A 165 -4.83 3.37 -5.58
CA LYS A 165 -3.71 2.48 -5.87
C LYS A 165 -3.42 2.50 -7.38
N SER A 166 -2.17 2.71 -7.75
CA SER A 166 -1.71 2.86 -9.13
C SER A 166 -0.28 2.33 -9.25
N HIS A 167 -0.04 1.37 -10.16
CA HIS A 167 1.30 0.83 -10.45
C HIS A 167 2.08 0.31 -9.21
N GLY A 168 1.39 -0.29 -8.24
CA GLY A 168 2.01 -0.77 -6.98
C GLY A 168 2.29 0.31 -5.93
N PHE A 169 1.89 1.56 -6.18
CA PHE A 169 2.00 2.67 -5.24
C PHE A 169 0.62 3.23 -4.86
N TRP A 170 0.55 3.85 -3.70
CA TRP A 170 -0.54 4.73 -3.29
C TRP A 170 -0.28 6.13 -3.82
N GLU A 171 -1.15 6.58 -4.73
CA GLU A 171 -1.28 7.99 -5.08
C GLU A 171 -2.12 8.68 -4.00
N ILE A 172 -1.50 9.62 -3.27
CA ILE A 172 -2.12 10.33 -2.16
C ILE A 172 -2.45 11.75 -2.63
N THR A 173 -3.73 12.04 -2.81
CA THR A 173 -4.21 13.34 -3.26
C THR A 173 -4.28 14.33 -2.09
N LEU A 174 -3.51 15.40 -2.21
CA LEU A 174 -3.49 16.51 -1.25
C LEU A 174 -4.48 17.61 -1.67
N LYS A 175 -4.94 18.43 -0.71
CA LYS A 175 -5.94 19.47 -0.98
C LYS A 175 -5.36 20.64 -1.77
N ASN A 176 -4.16 21.10 -1.41
CA ASN A 176 -3.57 22.34 -1.91
C ASN A 176 -2.26 22.11 -2.70
N GLN A 177 -1.70 20.89 -2.65
CA GLN A 177 -0.45 20.50 -3.30
C GLN A 177 -0.68 19.36 -4.30
N HIS A 178 0.33 19.08 -5.12
CA HIS A 178 0.29 17.95 -6.06
C HIS A 178 0.21 16.60 -5.32
N PRO A 179 -0.40 15.57 -5.94
CA PRO A 179 -0.37 14.22 -5.39
C PRO A 179 1.05 13.71 -5.19
N ILE A 180 1.23 12.87 -4.18
CA ILE A 180 2.50 12.17 -3.93
C ILE A 180 2.29 10.66 -4.07
N MET A 181 3.38 9.94 -4.35
CA MET A 181 3.36 8.49 -4.48
C MET A 181 4.04 7.84 -3.29
N ALA A 182 3.47 6.77 -2.73
CA ALA A 182 4.08 6.02 -1.64
C ALA A 182 3.91 4.51 -1.82
N VAL A 183 4.94 3.70 -1.53
CA VAL A 183 4.82 2.23 -1.59
C VAL A 183 3.83 1.74 -0.53
N LYS A 184 4.03 2.15 0.73
CA LYS A 184 3.08 1.89 1.83
C LYS A 184 2.52 3.19 2.38
N ALA A 185 1.23 3.20 2.67
CA ALA A 185 0.54 4.29 3.33
C ALA A 185 0.02 3.87 4.70
N ILE A 186 0.19 4.73 5.70
CA ILE A 186 -0.28 4.53 7.07
C ILE A 186 -1.33 5.59 7.36
N LEU A 187 -2.61 5.19 7.43
CA LEU A 187 -3.72 6.08 7.72
C LEU A 187 -3.95 6.15 9.24
N ALA A 188 -3.55 7.28 9.84
CA ALA A 188 -3.50 7.49 11.28
C ALA A 188 -4.02 8.89 11.66
N ILE A 189 -5.23 9.21 11.21
CA ILE A 189 -5.83 10.56 11.32
C ILE A 189 -6.53 10.85 12.66
N GLY A 190 -6.42 9.94 13.64
CA GLY A 190 -7.06 10.03 14.95
C GLY A 190 -8.53 9.63 14.96
N SER A 191 -9.22 9.91 16.08
CA SER A 191 -10.64 9.62 16.24
C SER A 191 -11.50 10.43 15.26
N LEU A 192 -12.68 9.90 14.94
CA LEU A 192 -13.66 10.60 14.11
C LEU A 192 -14.07 11.92 14.78
N PRO A 193 -14.23 13.01 13.99
CA PRO A 193 -14.62 14.30 14.55
C PRO A 193 -16.01 14.23 15.18
N THR A 194 -16.27 15.13 16.13
CA THR A 194 -17.60 15.30 16.70
C THR A 194 -18.57 15.91 15.68
N ASN A 195 -19.85 15.56 15.80
CA ASN A 195 -20.89 16.26 15.03
C ASN A 195 -21.17 17.63 15.68
N TYR A 196 -21.59 18.60 14.87
CA TYR A 196 -22.01 19.91 15.39
C TYR A 196 -23.43 19.82 15.93
N LEU A 197 -23.64 20.35 17.13
CA LEU A 197 -24.93 20.30 17.82
C LEU A 197 -25.98 21.15 17.11
N TRP A 198 -25.59 22.38 16.73
CA TRP A 198 -26.48 23.37 16.16
C TRP A 198 -25.71 24.31 15.25
N LYS A 199 -26.30 24.59 14.07
CA LYS A 199 -25.70 25.31 12.92
C LYS A 199 -24.37 24.69 12.44
N ASP A 200 -24.10 24.72 11.13
CA ASP A 200 -22.90 24.10 10.56
C ASP A 200 -21.64 24.98 10.67
N LYS A 201 -21.38 25.52 11.87
CA LYS A 201 -20.25 26.42 12.16
C LYS A 201 -19.50 25.96 13.42
N LYS A 202 -18.17 26.09 13.40
CA LYS A 202 -17.30 25.75 14.54
C LYS A 202 -17.65 26.52 15.82
N LYS A 203 -17.93 27.82 15.64
CA LYS A 203 -18.35 28.74 16.67
C LYS A 203 -19.52 29.55 16.11
N VAL A 204 -20.52 29.81 16.93
CA VAL A 204 -21.65 30.69 16.62
C VAL A 204 -21.69 31.74 17.72
N LYS A 205 -21.69 33.01 17.33
CA LYS A 205 -21.91 34.15 18.23
C LYS A 205 -23.19 34.84 17.75
N GLU A 206 -24.14 35.00 18.66
CA GLU A 206 -25.40 35.74 18.47
C GLU A 206 -25.54 36.70 19.67
N ASP A 207 -26.58 37.54 19.66
CA ASP A 207 -26.80 38.45 20.79
C ASP A 207 -26.95 37.68 22.11
N HIS A 208 -26.12 38.03 23.09
CA HIS A 208 -26.00 37.39 24.41
C HIS A 208 -25.82 35.85 24.41
N PHE A 209 -25.37 35.27 23.28
CA PHE A 209 -25.22 33.82 23.13
C PHE A 209 -23.98 33.39 22.35
N MET A 210 -23.34 32.33 22.82
CA MET A 210 -22.24 31.67 22.15
C MET A 210 -22.39 30.15 22.16
N LEU A 211 -22.16 29.52 21.01
CA LEU A 211 -21.99 28.07 20.88
C LEU A 211 -20.59 27.75 20.38
N VAL A 212 -19.91 26.85 21.09
CA VAL A 212 -18.62 26.27 20.73
C VAL A 212 -18.81 24.82 20.33
N ASN A 213 -18.85 24.53 19.04
CA ASN A 213 -19.03 23.17 18.53
C ASN A 213 -17.74 22.33 18.56
N ASP A 214 -16.56 22.95 18.63
CA ASP A 214 -15.25 22.28 18.70
C ASP A 214 -14.28 23.12 19.55
N PRO A 215 -14.07 22.78 20.84
CA PRO A 215 -13.26 23.60 21.74
C PRO A 215 -11.77 23.61 21.37
N TYR A 216 -11.32 22.63 20.58
CA TYR A 216 -9.91 22.46 20.20
C TYR A 216 -9.57 23.08 18.86
N LYS A 217 -10.48 23.83 18.21
CA LYS A 217 -10.24 24.44 16.90
C LYS A 217 -10.40 25.97 16.91
N PRO A 218 -9.33 26.71 16.58
CA PRO A 218 -8.01 26.23 16.13
C PRO A 218 -7.14 25.63 17.25
N LYS A 219 -7.17 26.19 18.47
CA LYS A 219 -6.57 25.65 19.70
C LYS A 219 -7.42 26.02 20.93
N LEU A 220 -7.25 25.29 22.04
CA LEU A 220 -8.04 25.48 23.25
C LEU A 220 -7.86 26.87 23.86
N SER A 221 -6.63 27.39 23.93
CA SER A 221 -6.35 28.71 24.52
C SER A 221 -7.16 29.83 23.84
N GLU A 222 -7.20 29.84 22.50
CA GLU A 222 -8.01 30.80 21.73
C GLU A 222 -9.50 30.65 21.99
N THR A 223 -9.98 29.42 22.21
CA THR A 223 -11.38 29.19 22.58
C THR A 223 -11.68 29.76 23.97
N ILE A 224 -10.77 29.61 24.92
CA ILE A 224 -10.93 30.16 26.28
C ILE A 224 -10.89 31.69 26.23
N GLU A 225 -9.96 32.30 25.49
CA GLU A 225 -9.90 33.75 25.25
C GLU A 225 -11.21 34.28 24.65
N ASP A 226 -11.74 33.60 23.63
CA ASP A 226 -13.04 33.95 23.02
C ASP A 226 -14.20 33.88 24.02
N ILE A 227 -14.19 32.88 24.92
CA ILE A 227 -15.21 32.72 25.96
C ILE A 227 -15.05 33.81 27.02
N GLN A 228 -13.81 34.17 27.38
CA GLN A 228 -13.52 35.27 28.30
C GLN A 228 -14.02 36.60 27.75
N GLU A 229 -13.72 36.92 26.50
CA GLU A 229 -14.24 38.13 25.83
C GLU A 229 -15.76 38.15 25.82
N PHE A 230 -16.40 37.01 25.49
CA PHE A 230 -17.85 36.87 25.51
C PHE A 230 -18.42 37.08 26.92
N ALA A 231 -17.87 36.42 27.94
CA ALA A 231 -18.32 36.53 29.32
C ALA A 231 -18.19 37.95 29.86
N LEU A 232 -17.10 38.65 29.53
CA LEU A 232 -16.87 40.04 29.93
C LEU A 232 -17.80 41.03 29.19
N GLY A 233 -18.13 40.73 27.93
CA GLY A 233 -19.01 41.55 27.09
C GLY A 233 -20.50 41.50 27.47
N LEU A 234 -20.94 40.49 28.24
CA LEU A 234 -22.32 40.43 28.73
C LEU A 234 -22.60 41.55 29.74
N PRO A 235 -23.83 42.13 29.78
CA PRO A 235 -24.23 43.06 30.82
C PRO A 235 -24.01 42.48 32.23
N LYS A 236 -23.60 43.32 33.20
CA LYS A 236 -23.20 42.85 34.54
C LYS A 236 -24.32 42.17 35.33
N ASP A 237 -25.55 42.55 35.04
CA ASP A 237 -26.79 42.03 35.61
C ASP A 237 -27.32 40.78 34.88
N HIS A 238 -26.68 40.39 33.77
CA HIS A 238 -27.08 39.20 33.01
C HIS A 238 -26.31 37.97 33.50
N PRO A 239 -27.00 36.94 34.04
CA PRO A 239 -26.34 35.71 34.47
C PRO A 239 -25.77 34.97 33.25
N LEU A 240 -24.58 34.38 33.39
CA LEU A 240 -23.98 33.48 32.41
C LEU A 240 -24.26 32.03 32.81
N ASN A 241 -25.23 31.40 32.16
CA ASN A 241 -25.50 29.97 32.30
C ASN A 241 -24.77 29.21 31.19
N VAL A 242 -23.97 28.22 31.59
CA VAL A 242 -23.10 27.44 30.70
C VAL A 242 -23.61 26.01 30.59
N ALA A 243 -23.86 25.52 29.37
CA ALA A 243 -24.18 24.13 29.09
C ALA A 243 -23.00 23.39 28.45
N ILE A 244 -22.48 22.37 29.13
CA ILE A 244 -21.46 21.45 28.61
C ILE A 244 -22.14 20.15 28.19
N ILE A 245 -22.10 19.84 26.90
CA ILE A 245 -22.77 18.66 26.35
C ILE A 245 -21.79 17.51 26.25
N GLY A 246 -21.82 16.63 27.25
CA GLY A 246 -20.96 15.47 27.40
C GLY A 246 -20.18 15.46 28.72
N ALA A 247 -20.07 14.28 29.34
CA ALA A 247 -19.28 14.04 30.56
C ALA A 247 -18.10 13.08 30.28
N ASN A 248 -17.40 13.31 29.16
CA ASN A 248 -16.14 12.62 28.83
C ASN A 248 -14.95 13.50 29.25
N ALA A 249 -13.72 13.09 28.89
CA ALA A 249 -12.52 13.86 29.20
C ALA A 249 -12.62 15.32 28.75
N SER A 250 -13.11 15.60 27.54
CA SER A 250 -13.28 16.98 27.04
C SER A 250 -14.30 17.78 27.85
N GLY A 251 -15.40 17.18 28.29
CA GLY A 251 -16.40 17.87 29.11
C GLY A 251 -15.86 18.26 30.49
N LEU A 252 -15.13 17.35 31.15
CA LEU A 252 -14.46 17.63 32.42
C LEU A 252 -13.35 18.67 32.27
N GLU A 253 -12.59 18.58 31.18
CA GLU A 253 -11.54 19.53 30.84
C GLU A 253 -12.10 20.94 30.66
N MET A 254 -13.20 21.10 29.91
CA MET A 254 -13.85 22.40 29.75
C MET A 254 -14.38 22.94 31.08
N LEU A 255 -14.98 22.09 31.93
CA LEU A 255 -15.43 22.51 33.25
C LEU A 255 -14.26 23.02 34.11
N TYR A 256 -13.13 22.32 34.09
CA TYR A 256 -11.92 22.72 34.80
C TYR A 256 -11.34 24.02 34.25
N GLN A 257 -11.16 24.14 32.94
CA GLN A 257 -10.58 25.33 32.31
C GLN A 257 -11.42 26.57 32.59
N LEU A 258 -12.75 26.52 32.46
CA LEU A 258 -13.59 27.68 32.77
C LEU A 258 -13.53 28.10 34.25
N ASN A 259 -13.16 27.19 35.14
CA ASN A 259 -12.95 27.48 36.57
C ASN A 259 -11.50 27.81 36.93
N ASP A 260 -10.55 27.54 36.04
CA ASP A 260 -9.15 27.96 36.18
C ASP A 260 -8.94 29.38 35.65
N HIS A 261 -9.93 29.99 34.99
CA HIS A 261 -9.87 31.37 34.50
C HIS A 261 -10.79 32.28 35.33
N PRO A 262 -10.25 33.12 36.24
CA PRO A 262 -11.04 33.94 37.17
C PRO A 262 -12.07 34.83 36.49
N GLU A 263 -11.69 35.47 35.38
CA GLU A 263 -12.55 36.40 34.64
C GLU A 263 -13.78 35.73 34.03
N ILE A 264 -13.69 34.43 33.74
CA ILE A 264 -14.82 33.60 33.32
C ILE A 264 -15.59 33.14 34.56
N LYS A 265 -14.90 32.50 35.50
CA LYS A 265 -15.49 31.89 36.70
C LYS A 265 -16.37 32.85 37.48
N GLU A 266 -15.91 34.10 37.69
CA GLU A 266 -16.66 35.12 38.43
C GLU A 266 -17.95 35.57 37.72
N ARG A 267 -18.05 35.38 36.40
CA ARG A 267 -19.24 35.72 35.61
C ARG A 267 -20.25 34.57 35.54
N VAL A 268 -19.79 33.32 35.64
CA VAL A 268 -20.67 32.15 35.51
C VAL A 268 -21.60 32.07 36.71
N HIS A 269 -22.91 32.03 36.42
CA HIS A 269 -23.95 31.84 37.42
C HIS A 269 -24.20 30.36 37.68
N HIS A 270 -24.31 29.55 36.62
CA HIS A 270 -24.63 28.12 36.73
C HIS A 270 -24.04 27.29 35.59
N PHE A 271 -23.62 26.07 35.90
CA PHE A 271 -23.18 25.06 34.95
C PHE A 271 -24.20 23.92 34.81
N TYR A 272 -24.60 23.62 33.59
CA TYR A 272 -25.40 22.46 33.22
C TYR A 272 -24.52 21.47 32.45
N MET A 273 -24.31 20.27 32.99
CA MET A 273 -23.66 19.20 32.24
C MET A 273 -24.72 18.20 31.77
N VAL A 274 -24.79 17.94 30.47
CA VAL A 274 -25.77 16.99 29.89
C VAL A 274 -25.05 15.76 29.38
N SER A 275 -25.36 14.58 29.90
CA SER A 275 -24.78 13.32 29.42
C SER A 275 -25.76 12.15 29.52
N SER A 276 -25.55 11.12 28.69
CA SER A 276 -26.49 9.99 28.55
C SER A 276 -26.90 9.34 29.87
N GLN A 277 -25.98 9.26 30.85
CA GLN A 277 -26.23 8.61 32.13
C GLN A 277 -26.49 9.58 33.28
N GLY A 278 -26.13 10.86 33.14
CA GLY A 278 -26.21 11.83 34.24
C GLY A 278 -25.24 11.53 35.38
N LEU A 279 -24.11 10.88 35.08
CA LEU A 279 -23.08 10.50 36.05
C LEU A 279 -21.73 11.10 35.65
N LEU A 280 -21.04 11.69 36.62
CA LEU A 280 -19.66 12.14 36.46
C LEU A 280 -18.70 10.95 36.60
N PRO A 281 -17.56 10.97 35.89
CA PRO A 281 -16.49 10.01 36.12
C PRO A 281 -16.03 10.00 37.58
N ASP A 282 -15.83 8.82 38.12
CA ASP A 282 -15.43 8.62 39.52
C ASP A 282 -13.91 8.82 39.69
N SER A 283 -13.48 9.17 40.90
CA SER A 283 -12.07 9.50 41.18
C SER A 283 -11.50 8.79 42.41
N LYS A 284 -12.32 8.11 43.23
CA LYS A 284 -11.88 7.52 44.49
C LYS A 284 -12.28 6.06 44.62
N ILE A 285 -11.34 5.23 45.07
CA ILE A 285 -11.61 3.84 45.42
C ILE A 285 -12.19 3.80 46.85
N ASP A 286 -13.34 3.16 47.02
CA ASP A 286 -13.92 2.83 48.33
C ASP A 286 -13.41 1.45 48.77
N GLU A 287 -12.24 1.43 49.41
CA GLU A 287 -11.59 0.17 49.83
C GLU A 287 -12.49 -0.67 50.75
N SER A 288 -13.28 -0.02 51.60
CA SER A 288 -14.13 -0.70 52.58
C SER A 288 -15.23 -1.52 51.92
N LYS A 289 -15.93 -0.94 50.93
CA LYS A 289 -16.97 -1.64 50.17
C LYS A 289 -16.37 -2.58 49.12
N LEU A 290 -15.20 -2.26 48.59
CA LEU A 290 -14.52 -3.12 47.63
C LEU A 290 -14.12 -4.47 48.25
N LEU A 291 -13.73 -4.49 49.53
CA LEU A 291 -13.41 -5.73 50.26
C LEU A 291 -14.59 -6.71 50.35
N THR A 292 -15.82 -6.21 50.42
CA THR A 292 -17.05 -7.03 50.53
C THR A 292 -17.71 -7.30 49.19
N TYR A 293 -17.43 -6.50 48.16
CA TYR A 293 -17.98 -6.66 46.83
C TYR A 293 -17.47 -7.92 46.12
N ARG A 294 -18.36 -8.61 45.41
CA ARG A 294 -18.04 -9.81 44.62
C ARG A 294 -18.76 -9.72 43.27
N THR A 295 -18.07 -10.13 42.21
CA THR A 295 -18.58 -10.20 40.84
C THR A 295 -19.30 -11.52 40.62
N THR A 296 -20.43 -11.67 41.30
CA THR A 296 -21.20 -12.91 41.40
C THR A 296 -21.62 -13.43 40.03
N HIS A 297 -22.01 -12.56 39.10
CA HIS A 297 -22.48 -12.98 37.79
C HIS A 297 -21.33 -13.40 36.89
N LEU A 298 -20.22 -12.65 36.88
CA LEU A 298 -19.02 -13.06 36.15
C LEU A 298 -18.41 -14.36 36.69
N ASP A 299 -18.43 -14.56 38.01
CA ASP A 299 -17.91 -15.78 38.65
C ASP A 299 -18.63 -17.05 38.20
N ARG A 300 -19.94 -16.96 37.91
CA ARG A 300 -20.71 -18.10 37.40
C ARG A 300 -20.28 -18.54 36.00
N LEU A 301 -19.69 -17.65 35.20
CA LEU A 301 -19.24 -17.95 33.84
C LEU A 301 -17.86 -18.63 33.77
N VAL A 302 -17.12 -18.64 34.89
CA VAL A 302 -15.75 -19.20 34.94
C VAL A 302 -15.72 -20.69 34.61
N ASN A 303 -16.77 -21.44 34.94
CA ASN A 303 -16.85 -22.89 34.70
C ASN A 303 -17.66 -23.25 33.44
N SER A 304 -18.11 -22.28 32.65
CA SER A 304 -18.84 -22.53 31.41
C SER A 304 -17.89 -23.00 30.30
N ASP A 305 -18.30 -24.06 29.58
CA ASP A 305 -17.55 -24.67 28.46
C ASP A 305 -17.69 -23.87 27.15
N SER A 306 -18.78 -23.12 26.98
CA SER A 306 -19.04 -22.25 25.84
C SER A 306 -19.68 -20.96 26.32
N LEU A 307 -19.22 -19.82 25.79
CA LEU A 307 -19.69 -18.49 26.13
C LEU A 307 -19.87 -17.68 24.84
N SER A 308 -20.90 -16.84 24.82
CA SER A 308 -21.05 -15.78 23.83
C SER A 308 -20.60 -14.42 24.38
N ALA A 309 -20.37 -13.47 23.49
CA ALA A 309 -20.09 -12.08 23.83
C ALA A 309 -21.22 -11.46 24.68
N SER A 310 -22.46 -11.85 24.38
CA SER A 310 -23.66 -11.38 25.09
C SER A 310 -23.77 -11.94 26.51
N ASP A 311 -23.34 -13.18 26.74
CA ASP A 311 -23.33 -13.77 28.09
C ASP A 311 -22.39 -13.00 29.01
N ILE A 312 -21.17 -12.73 28.54
CA ILE A 312 -20.19 -11.94 29.29
C ILE A 312 -20.70 -10.52 29.51
N ALA A 313 -21.20 -9.85 28.45
CA ALA A 313 -21.69 -8.49 28.57
C ALA A 313 -22.86 -8.37 29.56
N LYS A 314 -23.81 -9.30 29.53
CA LYS A 314 -24.92 -9.36 30.48
C LYS A 314 -24.42 -9.51 31.91
N ALA A 315 -23.50 -10.45 32.16
CA ALA A 315 -22.92 -10.64 33.49
C ALA A 315 -22.17 -9.39 33.99
N VAL A 316 -21.45 -8.69 33.11
CA VAL A 316 -20.82 -7.40 33.45
C VAL A 316 -21.86 -6.36 33.84
N TYR A 317 -22.96 -6.24 33.10
CA TYR A 317 -24.00 -5.26 33.42
C TYR A 317 -24.70 -5.58 34.74
N ASP A 318 -25.01 -6.85 35.00
CA ASP A 318 -25.64 -7.28 36.24
C ASP A 318 -24.73 -7.01 37.46
N ASP A 319 -23.42 -7.30 37.34
CA ASP A 319 -22.43 -6.97 38.38
C ASP A 319 -22.29 -5.44 38.57
N LEU A 320 -22.27 -4.65 37.49
CA LEU A 320 -22.23 -3.18 37.58
C LEU A 320 -23.50 -2.61 38.23
N ASP A 321 -24.68 -3.17 37.96
CA ASP A 321 -25.94 -2.77 38.60
C ASP A 321 -25.90 -3.07 40.11
N GLU A 322 -25.34 -4.21 40.52
CA GLU A 322 -25.13 -4.53 41.94
C GLU A 322 -24.15 -3.54 42.62
N ALA A 323 -23.07 -3.17 41.94
CA ALA A 323 -22.13 -2.17 42.43
C ALA A 323 -22.76 -0.76 42.56
N ASP A 324 -23.61 -0.38 41.61
CA ASP A 324 -24.33 0.90 41.63
C ASP A 324 -25.34 0.93 42.80
N ASN A 325 -26.03 -0.18 43.09
CA ASN A 325 -26.97 -0.30 44.21
C ASN A 325 -26.31 -0.04 45.58
N ILE A 326 -25.06 -0.45 45.76
CA ILE A 326 -24.28 -0.17 46.99
C ILE A 326 -23.47 1.13 46.91
N ARG A 327 -23.57 1.86 45.80
CA ARG A 327 -22.82 3.09 45.49
C ARG A 327 -21.32 2.88 45.66
N LEU A 328 -20.77 1.84 45.03
CA LEU A 328 -19.35 1.49 45.10
C LEU A 328 -18.46 2.37 44.21
N GLY A 329 -19.00 2.85 43.09
CA GLY A 329 -18.30 3.74 42.16
C GLY A 329 -17.44 3.03 41.11
N ALA A 330 -17.20 3.73 40.00
CA ALA A 330 -16.45 3.21 38.86
C ALA A 330 -14.96 3.00 39.16
N ALA A 331 -14.35 3.85 40.00
CA ALA A 331 -12.94 3.75 40.35
C ALA A 331 -12.63 2.46 41.13
N SER A 332 -13.57 2.03 41.97
CA SER A 332 -13.50 0.76 42.72
C SER A 332 -13.76 -0.47 41.84
N THR A 333 -14.69 -0.39 40.88
CA THR A 333 -15.13 -1.55 40.10
C THR A 333 -14.28 -1.85 38.88
N VAL A 334 -13.68 -0.82 38.25
CA VAL A 334 -12.98 -0.97 36.97
C VAL A 334 -11.90 -2.05 37.01
N GLY A 335 -11.11 -2.13 38.08
CA GLY A 335 -10.06 -3.14 38.23
C GLY A 335 -10.61 -4.56 38.31
N VAL A 336 -11.48 -4.82 39.29
CA VAL A 336 -12.00 -6.18 39.57
C VAL A 336 -12.87 -6.70 38.43
N ILE A 337 -13.75 -5.87 37.86
CA ILE A 337 -14.65 -6.28 36.77
C ILE A 337 -13.86 -6.44 35.46
N SER A 338 -13.00 -5.48 35.10
CA SER A 338 -12.24 -5.56 33.83
C SER A 338 -11.27 -6.73 33.78
N GLN A 339 -10.64 -7.04 34.91
CA GLN A 339 -9.78 -8.21 35.02
C GLN A 339 -10.56 -9.51 34.81
N LYS A 340 -11.75 -9.64 35.40
CA LYS A 340 -12.56 -10.85 35.28
C LYS A 340 -13.18 -11.05 33.90
N PHE A 341 -13.87 -10.05 33.34
CA PHE A 341 -14.41 -10.25 32.00
C PHE A 341 -13.28 -10.39 30.97
N GLY A 342 -12.16 -9.68 31.16
CA GLY A 342 -10.98 -9.80 30.31
C GLY A 342 -10.40 -11.21 30.26
N SER A 343 -10.42 -11.97 31.36
CA SER A 343 -9.98 -13.37 31.36
C SER A 343 -10.99 -14.30 30.66
N LEU A 344 -12.29 -13.99 30.76
CA LEU A 344 -13.35 -14.73 30.07
C LEU A 344 -13.34 -14.52 28.55
N LEU A 345 -12.84 -13.37 28.06
CA LEU A 345 -12.72 -13.12 26.62
C LEU A 345 -11.86 -14.17 25.89
N ASN A 346 -10.89 -14.79 26.59
CA ASN A 346 -10.05 -15.85 26.01
C ASN A 346 -10.82 -17.14 25.69
N LYS A 347 -12.06 -17.27 26.20
CA LYS A 347 -12.95 -18.40 25.91
C LYS A 347 -13.86 -18.18 24.70
N LEU A 348 -13.90 -16.96 24.16
CA LEU A 348 -14.69 -16.64 22.98
C LEU A 348 -13.95 -17.09 21.71
N ASP A 349 -14.70 -17.56 20.73
CA ASP A 349 -14.17 -17.69 19.38
C ASP A 349 -13.95 -16.32 18.73
N GLN A 350 -13.35 -16.31 17.54
CA GLN A 350 -13.02 -15.07 16.85
C GLN A 350 -14.26 -14.23 16.50
N ALA A 351 -15.38 -14.86 16.15
CA ALA A 351 -16.60 -14.13 15.78
C ALA A 351 -17.25 -13.46 17.00
N GLU A 352 -17.32 -14.17 18.12
CA GLU A 352 -17.83 -13.62 19.38
C GLU A 352 -16.89 -12.54 19.95
N LEU A 353 -15.57 -12.70 19.81
CA LEU A 353 -14.61 -11.68 20.25
C LEU A 353 -14.76 -10.36 19.45
N GLU A 354 -15.03 -10.46 18.14
CA GLU A 354 -15.32 -9.30 17.28
C GLU A 354 -16.64 -8.63 17.67
N LYS A 355 -17.69 -9.41 17.94
CA LYS A 355 -18.97 -8.90 18.46
C LYS A 355 -18.77 -8.16 19.80
N PHE A 356 -17.98 -8.72 20.71
CA PHE A 356 -17.68 -8.06 21.98
C PHE A 356 -16.99 -6.71 21.76
N ALA A 357 -15.99 -6.68 20.85
CA ALA A 357 -15.27 -5.46 20.48
C ALA A 357 -16.19 -4.41 19.86
N CYS A 358 -17.12 -4.83 18.99
CA CYS A 358 -18.00 -3.91 18.26
C CYS A 358 -19.16 -3.39 19.10
N PHE A 359 -19.76 -4.21 19.96
CA PHE A 359 -21.06 -3.91 20.58
C PHE A 359 -21.04 -3.72 22.10
N HIS A 360 -20.10 -4.33 22.83
CA HIS A 360 -20.18 -4.41 24.29
C HIS A 360 -19.08 -3.62 24.99
N GLY A 361 -17.83 -3.72 24.54
CA GLY A 361 -16.69 -3.14 25.25
C GLY A 361 -16.81 -1.62 25.49
N ASN A 362 -17.30 -0.86 24.51
CA ASN A 362 -17.49 0.58 24.67
C ASN A 362 -18.67 0.96 25.59
N GLU A 363 -19.74 0.17 25.61
CA GLU A 363 -20.87 0.40 26.50
C GLU A 363 -20.48 0.13 27.96
N ILE A 364 -19.73 -0.95 28.22
CA ILE A 364 -19.12 -1.22 29.53
C ILE A 364 -18.20 -0.07 29.94
N GLY A 365 -17.32 0.38 29.05
CA GLY A 365 -16.41 1.49 29.30
C GLY A 365 -17.11 2.82 29.63
N ARG A 366 -18.36 3.03 29.18
CA ARG A 366 -19.15 4.22 29.57
C ARG A 366 -19.62 4.18 31.02
N ARG A 367 -19.80 3.01 31.61
CA ARG A 367 -20.19 2.82 33.02
C ARG A 367 -18.99 2.81 33.97
N GLN A 368 -17.80 2.49 33.48
CA GLN A 368 -16.56 2.41 34.27
C GLN A 368 -15.61 3.59 34.05
N ARG A 369 -16.15 4.79 33.80
CA ARG A 369 -15.31 5.97 33.58
C ARG A 369 -14.73 6.49 34.88
N CYS A 370 -13.41 6.70 34.86
CA CYS A 370 -12.68 7.33 35.95
C CYS A 370 -12.02 8.63 35.47
N ALA A 371 -11.82 9.57 36.39
CA ALA A 371 -11.07 10.80 36.17
C ALA A 371 -10.22 11.15 37.38
N GLY A 372 -9.19 11.98 37.19
CA GLY A 372 -8.37 12.48 38.28
C GLY A 372 -9.15 13.34 39.28
N GLU A 373 -8.70 13.33 40.53
CA GLU A 373 -9.36 14.07 41.61
C GLU A 373 -9.48 15.57 41.32
N HIS A 374 -8.53 16.16 40.60
CA HIS A 374 -8.58 17.57 40.22
C HIS A 374 -9.84 17.91 39.39
N TYR A 375 -10.20 17.08 38.40
CA TYR A 375 -11.43 17.28 37.62
C TYR A 375 -12.68 17.03 38.46
N ALA A 376 -12.69 15.95 39.26
CA ALA A 376 -13.83 15.61 40.09
C ALA A 376 -14.08 16.66 41.20
N ASN A 377 -13.02 17.23 41.76
CA ASN A 377 -13.12 18.25 42.80
C ASN A 377 -13.74 19.56 42.26
N THR A 378 -13.42 19.96 41.02
CA THR A 378 -14.09 21.12 40.40
C THR A 378 -15.61 20.95 40.38
N ALA A 379 -16.10 19.80 39.91
CA ALA A 379 -17.53 19.53 39.89
C ALA A 379 -18.13 19.47 41.30
N LYS A 380 -17.48 18.78 42.25
CA LYS A 380 -17.93 18.68 43.65
C LYS A 380 -18.01 20.05 44.33
N THR A 381 -17.04 20.94 44.11
CA THR A 381 -17.08 22.31 44.65
C THR A 381 -18.27 23.09 44.09
N LEU A 382 -18.58 22.94 42.81
CA LEU A 382 -19.74 23.59 42.20
C LEU A 382 -21.08 22.98 42.68
N GLU A 383 -21.12 21.67 42.96
CA GLU A 383 -22.29 21.02 43.58
C GLU A 383 -22.53 21.57 45.00
N ILE A 384 -21.48 21.68 45.81
CA ILE A 384 -21.57 22.23 47.18
C ILE A 384 -22.02 23.69 47.18
N THR A 385 -21.64 24.46 46.17
CA THR A 385 -22.03 25.87 46.01
C THR A 385 -23.35 26.06 45.25
N HIS A 386 -24.04 24.97 44.90
CA HIS A 386 -25.29 24.97 44.13
C HIS A 386 -25.20 25.62 42.73
N GLN A 387 -24.00 25.67 42.13
CA GLN A 387 -23.74 26.24 40.81
C GLN A 387 -23.62 25.18 39.70
N PHE A 388 -23.99 23.93 39.97
CA PHE A 388 -23.87 22.82 39.03
C PHE A 388 -25.09 21.92 39.02
N THR A 389 -25.49 21.46 37.83
CA THR A 389 -26.53 20.46 37.64
C THR A 389 -26.11 19.47 36.56
N HIS A 390 -26.11 18.18 36.91
CA HIS A 390 -25.91 17.10 35.95
C HIS A 390 -27.26 16.55 35.47
N ILE A 391 -27.53 16.69 34.18
CA ILE A 391 -28.73 16.20 33.53
C ILE A 391 -28.45 14.88 32.82
N ALA A 392 -29.26 13.87 33.14
CA ALA A 392 -29.32 12.60 32.42
C ALA A 392 -30.12 12.75 31.11
N GLY A 393 -29.42 12.82 29.97
CA GLY A 393 -30.07 12.95 28.67
C GLY A 393 -29.12 13.22 27.52
N ARG A 394 -29.69 13.50 26.35
CA ARG A 394 -28.97 13.88 25.12
C ARG A 394 -29.48 15.22 24.63
N PHE A 395 -28.59 16.10 24.22
CA PHE A 395 -28.97 17.37 23.57
C PHE A 395 -29.93 17.12 22.41
N ALA A 396 -31.02 17.90 22.33
CA ALA A 396 -32.01 17.81 21.26
C ALA A 396 -32.01 19.07 20.38
N ASN A 397 -32.23 20.26 20.96
CA ASN A 397 -32.29 21.50 20.18
C ASN A 397 -31.94 22.76 21.00
N LEU A 398 -31.69 23.85 20.29
CA LEU A 398 -31.59 25.22 20.81
C LEU A 398 -32.58 26.13 20.09
N THR A 399 -33.40 26.84 20.86
CA THR A 399 -34.40 27.79 20.36
C THR A 399 -34.21 29.16 20.99
N ALA A 400 -34.18 30.20 20.16
CA ALA A 400 -34.14 31.58 20.66
C ALA A 400 -35.50 31.95 21.26
N SER A 401 -35.48 32.61 22.42
CA SER A 401 -36.64 33.20 23.08
C SER A 401 -36.33 34.64 23.53
N SER A 402 -37.33 35.36 24.03
CA SER A 402 -37.16 36.74 24.50
C SER A 402 -36.26 36.86 25.75
N ALA A 403 -36.01 35.74 26.45
CA ALA A 403 -35.18 35.69 27.65
C ALA A 403 -33.76 35.13 27.39
N GLY A 404 -33.44 34.76 26.15
CA GLY A 404 -32.15 34.15 25.78
C GLY A 404 -32.34 32.91 24.89
N TYR A 405 -31.50 31.90 25.07
CA TYR A 405 -31.63 30.63 24.33
C TYR A 405 -32.12 29.52 25.26
N GLU A 406 -33.23 28.91 24.90
CA GLU A 406 -33.77 27.73 25.57
C GLU A 406 -33.15 26.47 24.96
N MET A 407 -32.65 25.59 25.82
CA MET A 407 -32.06 24.32 25.41
C MET A 407 -32.98 23.17 25.78
N THR A 408 -33.26 22.30 24.81
CA THR A 408 -34.01 21.07 25.02
C THR A 408 -33.12 19.84 24.95
N TYR A 409 -33.47 18.82 25.72
CA TYR A 409 -32.78 17.54 25.75
C TYR A 409 -33.79 16.39 25.78
N GLN A 410 -33.36 15.24 25.28
CA GLN A 410 -34.08 13.98 25.36
C GLN A 410 -33.63 13.22 26.61
N ASP A 411 -34.55 12.89 27.51
CA ASP A 411 -34.26 12.11 28.72
C ASP A 411 -34.01 10.61 28.43
N LYS A 412 -33.72 9.82 29.48
CA LYS A 412 -33.49 8.37 29.37
C LYS A 412 -34.69 7.59 28.83
N ASN A 413 -35.90 8.13 28.97
CA ASN A 413 -37.14 7.52 28.49
C ASN A 413 -37.51 7.98 27.07
N GLY A 414 -36.68 8.83 26.45
CA GLY A 414 -36.92 9.35 25.10
C GLY A 414 -37.82 10.58 25.05
N SER A 415 -38.24 11.14 26.18
CA SER A 415 -39.11 12.32 26.23
C SER A 415 -38.28 13.62 26.13
N HIS A 416 -38.82 14.63 25.44
CA HIS A 416 -38.16 15.94 25.32
C HIS A 416 -38.49 16.79 26.53
N GLN A 417 -37.44 17.34 27.15
CA GLN A 417 -37.47 18.23 28.30
C GLN A 417 -36.76 19.54 27.95
N SER A 418 -37.10 20.63 28.64
CA SER A 418 -36.44 21.94 28.50
C SER A 418 -35.71 22.30 29.78
N ILE A 419 -34.55 22.96 29.66
CA ILE A 419 -33.95 23.66 30.80
C ILE A 419 -34.73 24.96 31.02
N GLU A 420 -35.21 25.17 32.24
CA GLU A 420 -36.07 26.32 32.60
C GLU A 420 -35.34 27.67 32.48
N GLN A 421 -34.03 27.68 32.73
CA GLN A 421 -33.20 28.89 32.67
C GLN A 421 -32.58 29.08 31.27
N PRO A 422 -32.47 30.32 30.77
CA PRO A 422 -31.83 30.59 29.49
C PRO A 422 -30.34 30.25 29.54
N ILE A 423 -29.83 29.64 28.48
CA ILE A 423 -28.41 29.29 28.31
C ILE A 423 -27.72 30.35 27.46
N ASN A 424 -26.55 30.81 27.89
CA ASN A 424 -25.77 31.82 27.18
C ASN A 424 -24.57 31.22 26.48
N LEU A 425 -23.99 30.16 27.04
CA LEU A 425 -22.83 29.48 26.47
C LEU A 425 -23.10 27.98 26.36
N VAL A 426 -23.03 27.42 25.15
CA VAL A 426 -23.10 25.98 24.91
C VAL A 426 -21.76 25.48 24.41
N ILE A 427 -21.24 24.42 24.99
CA ILE A 427 -19.96 23.80 24.60
C ILE A 427 -20.20 22.34 24.27
N ASN A 428 -19.87 21.98 23.03
CA ASN A 428 -20.02 20.64 22.51
C ASN A 428 -18.82 19.77 22.87
N CYS A 429 -19.03 18.79 23.76
CA CYS A 429 -18.03 17.82 24.19
C CYS A 429 -18.49 16.38 23.92
N ILE A 430 -19.40 16.15 22.97
CA ILE A 430 -19.89 14.80 22.66
C ILE A 430 -18.79 13.91 22.06
N GLY A 431 -19.05 12.61 21.97
CA GLY A 431 -18.16 11.67 21.29
C GLY A 431 -18.07 11.88 19.78
N GLY A 432 -17.10 11.23 19.14
CA GLY A 432 -16.95 11.24 17.69
C GLY A 432 -18.19 10.72 16.96
N MET A 433 -18.39 11.17 15.72
CA MET A 433 -19.42 10.63 14.83
C MET A 433 -19.10 9.20 14.39
N LYS A 434 -20.09 8.50 13.86
CA LYS A 434 -19.93 7.19 13.19
C LYS A 434 -19.48 7.35 11.74
N LEU A 435 -18.88 6.31 11.16
CA LEU A 435 -18.44 6.23 9.76
C LEU A 435 -19.60 6.35 8.77
N SER A 436 -20.81 5.92 9.17
CA SER A 436 -22.05 6.08 8.41
C SER A 436 -22.56 7.53 8.35
N HIS A 437 -22.00 8.44 9.14
CA HIS A 437 -22.45 9.83 9.18
C HIS A 437 -22.07 10.59 7.89
N PRO A 438 -22.98 11.39 7.28
CA PRO A 438 -22.75 12.04 5.99
C PRO A 438 -21.58 13.05 5.97
N LYS A 439 -21.20 13.55 7.16
CA LYS A 439 -20.11 14.51 7.36
C LYS A 439 -18.76 13.88 7.77
N VAL A 440 -18.62 12.57 7.63
CA VAL A 440 -17.35 11.87 7.85
C VAL A 440 -16.21 12.51 7.01
N PRO A 441 -14.95 12.55 7.49
CA PRO A 441 -13.84 13.15 6.75
C PRO A 441 -13.77 12.70 5.27
N LYS A 442 -13.57 13.66 4.36
CA LYS A 442 -13.60 13.44 2.89
C LYS A 442 -12.74 12.26 2.44
N VAL A 443 -11.52 12.11 2.99
CA VAL A 443 -10.63 10.97 2.67
C VAL A 443 -11.29 9.63 3.02
N LEU A 444 -11.87 9.48 4.21
CA LEU A 444 -12.56 8.25 4.61
C LEU A 444 -13.78 7.99 3.72
N ARG A 445 -14.59 9.01 3.45
CA ARG A 445 -15.76 8.90 2.57
C ARG A 445 -15.37 8.42 1.17
N ASN A 446 -14.33 9.01 0.59
CA ASN A 446 -13.87 8.66 -0.75
C ASN A 446 -13.32 7.23 -0.79
N LEU A 447 -12.54 6.82 0.21
CA LEU A 447 -12.01 5.46 0.31
C LEU A 447 -13.12 4.42 0.48
N MET A 448 -14.15 4.71 1.29
CA MET A 448 -15.33 3.85 1.43
C MET A 448 -16.11 3.73 0.13
N ASN A 449 -16.36 4.85 -0.55
CA ASN A 449 -17.08 4.85 -1.83
C ASN A 449 -16.36 4.05 -2.93
N LYS A 450 -15.02 3.96 -2.85
CA LYS A 450 -14.19 3.15 -3.76
C LYS A 450 -14.04 1.69 -3.33
N GLY A 451 -14.60 1.29 -2.19
CA GLY A 451 -14.42 -0.04 -1.62
C GLY A 451 -12.99 -0.34 -1.12
N ILE A 452 -12.15 0.70 -0.94
CA ILE A 452 -10.76 0.54 -0.46
C ILE A 452 -10.73 0.27 1.04
N ILE A 453 -11.66 0.86 1.80
CA ILE A 453 -11.82 0.62 3.24
C ILE A 453 -13.27 0.22 3.52
N THR A 454 -13.45 -0.63 4.52
CA THR A 454 -14.79 -1.08 4.97
C THR A 454 -14.95 -0.80 6.46
N PRO A 455 -16.00 -0.06 6.89
CA PRO A 455 -16.35 0.04 8.31
C PRO A 455 -16.61 -1.34 8.91
N ASN A 456 -16.16 -1.58 10.14
CA ASN A 456 -16.64 -2.74 10.90
C ASN A 456 -17.98 -2.43 11.59
N GLU A 457 -18.56 -3.44 12.26
CA GLU A 457 -19.90 -3.34 12.85
C GLU A 457 -20.01 -2.30 13.99
N SER A 458 -18.89 -1.86 14.58
CA SER A 458 -18.88 -0.76 15.55
C SER A 458 -19.22 0.60 14.95
N GLU A 459 -19.08 0.74 13.62
CA GLU A 459 -19.16 1.98 12.85
C GLU A 459 -18.18 3.08 13.30
N ILE A 460 -17.23 2.81 14.18
CA ILE A 460 -16.21 3.79 14.61
C ILE A 460 -14.79 3.38 14.21
N GLY A 461 -14.61 2.17 13.67
CA GLY A 461 -13.36 1.70 13.11
C GLY A 461 -13.50 1.01 11.75
N ILE A 462 -12.34 0.80 11.15
CA ILE A 462 -12.14 0.25 9.81
C ILE A 462 -11.69 -1.20 9.99
N LYS A 463 -12.28 -2.12 9.23
CA LYS A 463 -11.88 -3.52 9.21
C LYS A 463 -10.46 -3.67 8.68
N VAL A 464 -9.62 -4.43 9.38
CA VAL A 464 -8.25 -4.72 8.96
C VAL A 464 -7.92 -6.22 9.02
N ASN A 465 -6.91 -6.63 8.25
CA ASN A 465 -6.32 -7.97 8.37
C ASN A 465 -5.29 -8.04 9.54
N LYS A 466 -4.61 -9.18 9.68
CA LYS A 466 -3.57 -9.39 10.72
C LYS A 466 -2.34 -8.48 10.55
N GLN A 467 -2.14 -7.90 9.36
CA GLN A 467 -1.11 -6.94 9.03
C GLN A 467 -1.56 -5.48 9.25
N LEU A 468 -2.73 -5.29 9.89
CA LEU A 468 -3.36 -3.99 10.11
C LEU A 468 -3.69 -3.26 8.79
N GLU A 469 -3.84 -3.99 7.69
CA GLU A 469 -4.17 -3.44 6.38
C GLU A 469 -5.68 -3.42 6.15
N ALA A 470 -6.19 -2.27 5.67
CA ALA A 470 -7.53 -2.18 5.10
C ALA A 470 -7.55 -2.54 3.60
N ALA A 471 -6.41 -2.33 2.92
CA ALA A 471 -6.10 -2.78 1.58
C ALA A 471 -4.59 -3.03 1.49
N GLU A 472 -4.13 -3.82 0.52
CA GLU A 472 -2.70 -4.16 0.39
C GLU A 472 -1.80 -2.90 0.37
N ASN A 473 -0.86 -2.84 1.33
CA ASN A 473 0.03 -1.72 1.65
C ASN A 473 -0.65 -0.43 2.15
N LEU A 474 -1.93 -0.47 2.53
CA LEU A 474 -2.65 0.60 3.24
C LEU A 474 -2.98 0.15 4.66
N HIS A 475 -2.14 0.57 5.60
CA HIS A 475 -2.28 0.23 7.01
C HIS A 475 -3.13 1.25 7.76
N ILE A 476 -3.94 0.79 8.71
CA ILE A 476 -4.71 1.65 9.62
C ILE A 476 -4.04 1.65 10.98
N MET A 477 -3.98 2.82 11.62
CA MET A 477 -3.38 2.93 12.95
C MET A 477 -4.09 3.97 13.82
N GLY A 478 -4.13 3.72 15.13
CA GLY A 478 -4.80 4.57 16.12
C GLY A 478 -6.30 4.27 16.29
N PRO A 479 -7.12 5.27 16.71
CA PRO A 479 -8.54 5.11 17.04
C PRO A 479 -9.42 4.38 16.02
N LEU A 480 -9.09 4.48 14.73
CA LEU A 480 -9.82 3.81 13.66
C LEU A 480 -9.65 2.28 13.66
N LEU A 481 -8.85 1.71 14.56
CA LEU A 481 -8.76 0.26 14.78
C LEU A 481 -9.83 -0.29 15.73
N ALA A 482 -10.65 0.56 16.37
CA ALA A 482 -11.74 0.12 17.24
C ALA A 482 -12.70 -0.85 16.52
N GLY A 483 -13.14 -1.91 17.21
CA GLY A 483 -13.95 -3.01 16.68
C GLY A 483 -13.15 -4.18 16.08
N ASN A 484 -11.82 -4.11 16.00
CA ASN A 484 -11.00 -5.20 15.45
C ASN A 484 -10.42 -6.12 16.54
N ILE A 485 -9.85 -7.24 16.11
CA ILE A 485 -9.04 -8.14 16.93
C ILE A 485 -7.57 -7.97 16.54
N ILE A 486 -6.71 -7.65 17.51
CA ILE A 486 -5.28 -7.43 17.30
C ILE A 486 -4.51 -8.30 18.29
N GLN A 487 -3.62 -9.17 17.81
CA GLN A 487 -2.91 -10.16 18.63
C GLN A 487 -3.87 -10.94 19.55
N ASP A 488 -4.96 -11.45 18.96
CA ASP A 488 -6.02 -12.23 19.63
C ASP A 488 -6.74 -11.50 20.78
N LYS A 489 -6.64 -10.17 20.83
CA LYS A 489 -7.33 -9.32 21.80
C LYS A 489 -8.39 -8.47 21.10
N ALA A 490 -9.61 -8.49 21.63
CA ALA A 490 -10.67 -7.56 21.23
C ALA A 490 -10.25 -6.11 21.53
N VAL A 491 -10.43 -5.22 20.56
CA VAL A 491 -10.07 -3.81 20.67
C VAL A 491 -11.31 -2.96 20.44
N TRP A 492 -11.88 -2.34 21.48
CA TRP A 492 -13.06 -1.47 21.35
C TRP A 492 -12.76 0.02 21.50
N HIS A 493 -11.64 0.38 22.14
CA HIS A 493 -11.13 1.76 22.20
C HIS A 493 -9.60 1.77 22.12
N VAL A 494 -9.02 2.76 21.45
CA VAL A 494 -7.55 2.82 21.18
C VAL A 494 -6.96 4.15 21.66
N GLU A 495 -7.78 5.09 22.12
CA GLU A 495 -7.35 6.42 22.58
C GLU A 495 -6.42 6.39 23.80
N HIS A 496 -6.32 5.25 24.50
CA HIS A 496 -5.37 5.06 25.60
C HIS A 496 -3.94 4.94 25.09
N CYS A 497 -3.02 5.76 25.62
CA CYS A 497 -1.64 5.86 25.11
C CYS A 497 -0.88 4.53 25.18
N GLY A 498 -1.09 3.72 26.23
CA GLY A 498 -0.47 2.40 26.33
C GLY A 498 -0.89 1.45 25.20
N ARG A 499 -2.17 1.46 24.80
CA ARG A 499 -2.61 0.67 23.62
C ARG A 499 -2.03 1.21 22.32
N ILE A 500 -1.97 2.54 22.17
CA ILE A 500 -1.34 3.15 21.00
C ILE A 500 0.11 2.69 20.88
N ILE A 501 0.89 2.73 21.97
CA ILE A 501 2.30 2.31 21.99
C ILE A 501 2.40 0.82 21.62
N SER A 502 1.59 -0.03 22.25
CA SER A 502 1.58 -1.48 21.97
C SER A 502 1.27 -1.78 20.48
N PHE A 503 0.20 -1.20 19.92
CA PHE A 503 -0.13 -1.43 18.52
C PHE A 503 0.85 -0.76 17.55
N SER A 504 1.51 0.33 17.98
CA SER A 504 2.57 0.98 17.19
C SER A 504 3.78 0.07 17.02
N GLN A 505 4.12 -0.72 18.04
CA GLN A 505 5.18 -1.73 17.95
C GLN A 505 4.80 -2.83 16.96
N VAL A 506 3.56 -3.34 17.04
CA VAL A 506 3.05 -4.34 16.10
C VAL A 506 3.14 -3.84 14.66
N LEU A 507 2.64 -2.63 14.38
CA LEU A 507 2.72 -2.06 13.03
C LEU A 507 4.17 -1.80 12.62
N ALA A 508 5.01 -1.27 13.51
CA ALA A 508 6.43 -1.07 13.22
C ALA A 508 7.15 -2.37 12.89
N GLU A 509 6.79 -3.50 13.52
CA GLU A 509 7.28 -4.83 13.16
C GLU A 509 6.83 -5.24 11.76
N ILE A 510 5.54 -5.12 11.46
CA ILE A 510 4.99 -5.40 10.12
C ILE A 510 5.69 -4.54 9.05
N LEU A 511 5.99 -3.27 9.36
CA LEU A 511 6.69 -2.35 8.45
C LEU A 511 8.20 -2.65 8.33
N SER A 512 8.85 -3.04 9.43
CA SER A 512 10.31 -3.24 9.52
C SER A 512 10.75 -4.62 9.08
N ASN A 513 9.90 -5.62 9.25
CA ASN A 513 10.16 -6.96 8.81
C ASN A 513 10.13 -6.94 7.29
N LYS A 514 11.33 -6.86 6.69
CA LYS A 514 11.56 -7.38 5.34
C LYS A 514 11.02 -8.82 5.22
N GLU A 515 10.90 -9.52 6.36
CA GLU A 515 10.47 -10.91 6.56
C GLU A 515 9.05 -11.10 7.16
N GLN A 516 8.19 -10.08 7.18
CA GLN A 516 6.71 -10.26 7.27
C GLN A 516 6.03 -9.61 6.06
N SER A 517 6.81 -9.50 4.97
CA SER A 517 6.34 -9.87 3.65
C SER A 517 6.19 -11.40 3.49
N ASP A 518 6.30 -12.18 4.58
CA ASP A 518 5.78 -13.55 4.66
C ASP A 518 4.22 -13.57 4.72
N THR A 519 3.57 -12.95 3.74
CA THR A 519 2.90 -13.85 2.80
C THR A 519 4.03 -14.62 2.16
N LYS A 520 4.36 -15.83 2.69
CA LYS A 520 5.26 -16.83 2.07
C LYS A 520 5.48 -16.41 0.64
N ASN A 521 6.68 -15.96 0.23
CA ASN A 521 6.96 -15.50 -1.15
C ASN A 521 5.79 -15.89 -2.04
N GLN A 522 4.78 -15.02 -2.21
CA GLN A 522 3.66 -15.36 -3.07
C GLN A 522 4.22 -15.10 -4.45
N PHE A 523 5.17 -15.97 -4.81
CA PHE A 523 5.43 -16.48 -6.13
C PHE A 523 4.07 -16.95 -6.62
N GLU A 524 3.35 -16.02 -7.19
CA GLU A 524 2.09 -16.30 -7.83
C GLU A 524 2.38 -16.44 -9.32
N LEU A 525 1.97 -17.59 -9.86
CA LEU A 525 1.98 -17.81 -11.29
C LEU A 525 0.57 -17.52 -11.79
N GLU A 526 0.37 -16.31 -12.28
CA GLU A 526 -0.85 -15.95 -12.99
C GLU A 526 -0.78 -16.49 -14.42
N ILE A 527 -1.91 -17.03 -14.88
CA ILE A 527 -2.07 -17.55 -16.23
C ILE A 527 -2.92 -16.57 -17.03
N ILE A 528 -2.30 -15.87 -17.96
CA ILE A 528 -2.98 -14.91 -18.82
C ILE A 528 -3.39 -15.61 -20.10
N ASP A 529 -4.70 -15.75 -20.30
CA ASP A 529 -5.28 -16.27 -21.54
C ASP A 529 -5.35 -15.15 -22.59
N LEU A 530 -4.55 -15.28 -23.67
CA LEU A 530 -4.43 -14.25 -24.69
C LEU A 530 -5.56 -14.30 -25.72
N GLU A 531 -6.46 -15.29 -25.62
CA GLU A 531 -7.65 -15.38 -26.46
C GLU A 531 -8.84 -14.61 -25.87
N ARG A 532 -8.77 -14.26 -24.57
CA ARG A 532 -9.77 -13.44 -23.91
C ARG A 532 -9.42 -11.96 -24.05
N PRO A 533 -10.39 -11.07 -24.38
CA PRO A 533 -10.12 -9.63 -24.51
C PRO A 533 -9.44 -9.01 -23.28
N ASP A 534 -9.88 -9.37 -22.07
CA ASP A 534 -9.29 -8.85 -20.83
C ASP A 534 -7.83 -9.29 -20.66
N GLY A 535 -7.56 -10.59 -20.86
CA GLY A 535 -6.20 -11.14 -20.77
C GLY A 535 -5.27 -10.57 -21.84
N LEU A 536 -5.76 -10.40 -23.06
CA LEU A 536 -5.03 -9.76 -24.15
C LEU A 536 -4.65 -8.31 -23.82
N ASN A 537 -5.59 -7.53 -23.29
CA ASN A 537 -5.33 -6.14 -22.88
C ASN A 537 -4.30 -6.09 -21.76
N THR A 538 -4.48 -6.92 -20.72
CA THR A 538 -3.51 -7.05 -19.61
C THR A 538 -2.12 -7.40 -20.13
N TYR A 539 -2.00 -8.38 -21.02
CA TYR A 539 -0.71 -8.79 -21.60
C TYR A 539 -0.04 -7.66 -22.37
N LYS A 540 -0.78 -6.99 -23.27
CA LYS A 540 -0.25 -5.87 -24.07
C LYS A 540 0.23 -4.72 -23.19
N GLU A 541 -0.54 -4.36 -22.17
CA GLU A 541 -0.17 -3.34 -21.20
C GLU A 541 1.09 -3.72 -20.42
N LEU A 542 1.17 -4.97 -19.94
CA LEU A 542 2.32 -5.49 -19.22
C LEU A 542 3.59 -5.45 -20.09
N ILE A 543 3.53 -5.95 -21.34
CA ILE A 543 4.66 -5.91 -22.28
C ILE A 543 5.14 -4.48 -22.52
N GLN A 544 4.21 -3.53 -22.67
CA GLN A 544 4.55 -2.14 -22.91
C GLN A 544 5.17 -1.46 -21.67
N LEU A 545 4.56 -1.62 -20.49
CA LEU A 545 4.94 -0.90 -19.27
C LEU A 545 6.17 -1.49 -18.58
N GLU A 546 6.25 -2.82 -18.46
CA GLU A 546 7.31 -3.47 -17.69
C GLU A 546 8.56 -3.77 -18.50
N TRP A 547 8.40 -4.03 -19.80
CA TRP A 547 9.49 -4.47 -20.69
C TRP A 547 9.62 -3.63 -21.97
N GLY A 548 9.04 -2.43 -21.99
CA GLY A 548 9.27 -1.42 -23.03
C GLY A 548 8.80 -1.81 -24.42
N GLY A 549 7.81 -2.69 -24.54
CA GLY A 549 7.28 -3.11 -25.83
C GLY A 549 8.22 -4.04 -26.59
N ASN A 550 8.92 -4.96 -25.89
CA ASN A 550 9.89 -5.86 -26.51
C ASN A 550 9.31 -6.58 -27.74
N PRO A 551 9.89 -6.41 -28.95
CA PRO A 551 9.29 -6.86 -30.20
C PRO A 551 9.05 -8.38 -30.31
N TYR A 552 9.86 -9.20 -29.65
CA TYR A 552 9.69 -10.66 -29.64
C TYR A 552 8.54 -11.14 -28.74
N TYR A 553 7.95 -10.24 -27.95
CA TYR A 553 6.88 -10.51 -26.99
C TYR A 553 5.62 -9.70 -27.29
N LEU A 554 5.57 -8.96 -28.40
CA LEU A 554 4.35 -8.29 -28.83
C LEU A 554 3.29 -9.31 -29.23
N TYR A 555 2.04 -9.12 -28.84
CA TYR A 555 0.96 -10.04 -29.21
C TYR A 555 0.87 -10.24 -30.73
N GLU A 556 1.05 -9.18 -31.53
CA GLU A 556 1.03 -9.25 -32.99
C GLU A 556 2.11 -10.20 -33.51
N TYR A 557 3.28 -10.26 -32.85
CA TYR A 557 4.35 -11.21 -33.14
C TYR A 557 3.91 -12.64 -32.83
N LEU A 558 3.23 -12.86 -31.70
CA LEU A 558 2.80 -14.20 -31.25
C LEU A 558 1.58 -14.74 -32.01
N SER A 559 0.69 -13.86 -32.47
CA SER A 559 -0.67 -14.17 -32.96
C SER A 559 -0.72 -15.17 -34.12
N HIS A 560 0.36 -15.33 -34.90
CA HIS A 560 0.41 -16.31 -35.99
C HIS A 560 0.34 -17.77 -35.52
N HIS A 561 0.55 -18.04 -34.22
CA HIS A 561 0.39 -19.38 -33.65
C HIS A 561 -1.08 -19.74 -33.37
N GLN A 562 -2.01 -18.78 -33.40
CA GLN A 562 -3.43 -19.04 -33.21
C GLN A 562 -3.98 -19.87 -34.38
N SER A 563 -4.55 -21.02 -34.04
CA SER A 563 -5.25 -21.91 -34.97
C SER A 563 -6.24 -22.77 -34.18
N GLY A 564 -7.15 -23.48 -34.84
CA GLY A 564 -8.24 -24.21 -34.16
C GLY A 564 -7.82 -25.24 -33.09
N GLY A 565 -6.54 -25.62 -33.02
CA GLY A 565 -5.99 -26.53 -32.00
C GLY A 565 -4.91 -25.93 -31.09
N ASN A 566 -4.54 -24.66 -31.26
CA ASN A 566 -3.48 -23.98 -30.51
C ASN A 566 -4.06 -22.83 -29.69
N GLN A 567 -3.79 -22.82 -28.39
CA GLN A 567 -4.15 -21.71 -27.50
C GLN A 567 -2.92 -20.85 -27.18
N LEU A 568 -3.04 -19.54 -27.31
CA LEU A 568 -2.01 -18.60 -26.86
C LEU A 568 -2.23 -18.20 -25.41
N MET A 569 -1.20 -18.38 -24.58
CA MET A 569 -1.24 -18.06 -23.16
C MET A 569 0.09 -17.42 -22.73
N ALA A 570 0.11 -16.78 -21.57
CA ALA A 570 1.34 -16.31 -20.95
C ALA A 570 1.36 -16.64 -19.46
N PHE A 571 2.51 -17.11 -18.99
CA PHE A 571 2.82 -17.17 -17.57
C PHE A 571 3.27 -15.78 -17.10
N ASN A 572 2.58 -15.19 -16.14
CA ASN A 572 2.99 -13.97 -15.44
C ASN A 572 3.38 -14.33 -14.01
N PHE A 573 4.67 -14.27 -13.71
CA PHE A 573 5.19 -14.61 -12.39
C PHE A 573 5.36 -13.35 -11.55
N MET A 574 4.61 -13.30 -10.47
CA MET A 574 4.57 -12.15 -9.57
C MET A 574 5.38 -12.45 -8.31
N VAL A 575 6.12 -11.45 -7.85
CA VAL A 575 6.78 -11.44 -6.55
C VAL A 575 6.12 -10.35 -5.73
N GLY A 576 5.21 -10.74 -4.82
CA GLY A 576 4.23 -9.81 -4.26
C GLY A 576 3.27 -9.34 -5.35
N SER A 577 3.01 -8.04 -5.44
CA SER A 577 2.14 -7.45 -6.47
C SER A 577 2.86 -7.04 -7.76
N LYS A 578 4.12 -7.43 -7.96
CA LYS A 578 4.93 -7.02 -9.12
C LYS A 578 5.20 -8.18 -10.07
N SER A 579 4.77 -8.03 -11.33
CA SER A 579 5.21 -8.87 -12.45
C SER A 579 6.73 -8.82 -12.62
N THR A 580 7.37 -9.97 -12.46
CA THR A 580 8.84 -10.09 -12.45
C THR A 580 9.35 -10.91 -13.63
N VAL A 581 8.62 -11.97 -14.00
CA VAL A 581 8.92 -12.80 -15.18
C VAL A 581 7.66 -12.98 -16.00
N ILE A 582 7.75 -12.82 -17.33
CA ILE A 582 6.66 -13.19 -18.24
C ILE A 582 7.14 -14.15 -19.31
N MET A 583 6.37 -15.20 -19.60
CA MET A 583 6.70 -16.15 -20.66
C MET A 583 5.46 -16.49 -21.49
N PRO A 584 5.36 -16.02 -22.74
CA PRO A 584 4.30 -16.45 -23.63
C PRO A 584 4.56 -17.89 -24.11
N MET A 585 3.47 -18.60 -24.36
CA MET A 585 3.48 -20.00 -24.75
C MET A 585 2.31 -20.33 -25.68
N VAL A 586 2.50 -21.38 -26.47
CA VAL A 586 1.49 -21.98 -27.33
C VAL A 586 1.17 -23.35 -26.73
N VAL A 587 -0.05 -23.51 -26.23
CA VAL A 587 -0.56 -24.76 -25.68
C VAL A 587 -1.27 -25.51 -26.81
N ARG A 588 -0.87 -26.74 -27.09
CA ARG A 588 -1.35 -27.51 -28.25
C ARG A 588 -1.99 -28.80 -27.80
N LYS A 589 -3.17 -29.11 -28.37
CA LYS A 589 -3.84 -30.40 -28.17
C LYS A 589 -3.11 -31.52 -28.90
N ILE A 590 -3.11 -32.72 -28.31
CA ILE A 590 -2.57 -33.94 -28.92
C ILE A 590 -3.76 -34.81 -29.37
N ASP A 591 -4.26 -34.56 -30.58
CA ASP A 591 -5.55 -35.10 -31.05
C ASP A 591 -5.60 -36.63 -31.18
N PHE A 592 -4.44 -37.28 -31.38
CA PHE A 592 -4.34 -38.74 -31.49
C PHE A 592 -4.16 -39.44 -30.13
N ALA A 593 -4.08 -38.69 -29.03
CA ALA A 593 -4.02 -39.25 -27.69
C ALA A 593 -5.36 -39.91 -27.31
N LYS A 594 -5.31 -40.98 -26.50
CA LYS A 594 -6.51 -41.67 -26.01
C LYS A 594 -7.29 -40.87 -24.96
N GLU A 595 -6.60 -39.92 -24.32
CA GLU A 595 -7.14 -39.01 -23.31
C GLU A 595 -6.73 -37.56 -23.65
N PRO A 596 -7.40 -36.53 -23.09
CA PRO A 596 -7.07 -35.13 -23.39
C PRO A 596 -5.68 -34.74 -22.87
N LEU A 597 -4.68 -34.77 -23.75
CA LEU A 597 -3.30 -34.41 -23.44
C LEU A 597 -2.86 -33.15 -24.19
N LEU A 598 -1.96 -32.40 -23.55
CA LEU A 598 -1.42 -31.16 -24.07
C LEU A 598 0.10 -31.24 -24.18
N ASP A 599 0.65 -30.46 -25.10
CA ASP A 599 2.05 -30.09 -25.06
C ASP A 599 2.21 -28.57 -25.18
N VAL A 600 3.34 -28.05 -24.73
CA VAL A 600 3.60 -26.62 -24.69
C VAL A 600 4.83 -26.30 -25.51
N ILE A 601 4.76 -25.27 -26.35
CA ILE A 601 5.92 -24.73 -27.04
C ILE A 601 6.02 -23.23 -26.84
N SER A 602 7.22 -22.68 -26.82
CA SER A 602 7.37 -21.23 -26.95
C SER A 602 7.00 -20.80 -28.38
N PRO A 603 6.59 -19.53 -28.57
CA PRO A 603 6.51 -18.91 -29.89
C PRO A 603 7.83 -19.04 -30.67
N TYR A 604 7.72 -18.94 -32.00
CA TYR A 604 8.87 -19.02 -32.91
C TYR A 604 9.82 -17.82 -32.75
N GLY A 605 11.13 -18.05 -32.90
CA GLY A 605 12.17 -17.02 -32.75
C GLY A 605 12.81 -16.98 -31.36
N TYR A 606 13.39 -15.84 -31.00
CA TYR A 606 14.08 -15.64 -29.72
C TYR A 606 13.08 -15.26 -28.61
N ASN A 607 12.65 -16.26 -27.83
CA ASN A 607 11.59 -16.09 -26.83
C ASN A 607 12.05 -16.68 -25.47
N GLY A 608 11.19 -17.39 -24.74
CA GLY A 608 11.46 -17.90 -23.38
C GLY A 608 11.01 -16.91 -22.31
N PRO A 609 11.49 -17.02 -21.06
CA PRO A 609 11.13 -16.07 -20.00
C PRO A 609 11.77 -14.70 -20.27
N LEU A 610 10.97 -13.65 -20.15
CA LEU A 610 11.38 -12.26 -20.19
C LEU A 610 11.40 -11.67 -18.78
N TYR A 611 12.56 -11.15 -18.40
CA TYR A 611 12.81 -10.57 -17.09
C TYR A 611 13.93 -9.51 -17.20
N LYS A 612 14.06 -8.65 -16.18
CA LYS A 612 15.08 -7.59 -16.15
C LYS A 612 16.44 -8.18 -15.79
N ALA A 613 17.53 -7.63 -16.34
CA ALA A 613 18.88 -8.22 -16.21
C ALA A 613 19.37 -8.38 -14.75
N ASP A 614 18.82 -7.60 -13.82
CA ASP A 614 19.08 -7.59 -12.38
C ASP A 614 18.15 -8.53 -11.58
N THR A 615 17.33 -9.34 -12.24
CA THR A 615 16.44 -10.31 -11.57
C THR A 615 17.24 -11.40 -10.87
N ASP A 616 16.94 -11.64 -9.58
CA ASP A 616 17.58 -12.66 -8.77
C ASP A 616 17.41 -14.07 -9.39
N PRO A 617 18.50 -14.83 -9.60
CA PRO A 617 18.43 -16.21 -10.08
C PRO A 617 17.46 -17.12 -9.29
N ASN A 618 17.28 -16.90 -7.98
CA ASN A 618 16.32 -17.66 -7.18
C ASN A 618 14.86 -17.41 -7.62
N ILE A 619 14.53 -16.21 -8.09
CA ILE A 619 13.19 -15.92 -8.66
C ILE A 619 12.97 -16.74 -9.93
N LEU A 620 13.99 -16.86 -10.78
CA LEU A 620 13.91 -17.67 -12.01
C LEU A 620 13.74 -19.16 -11.70
N GLN A 621 14.46 -19.66 -10.69
CA GLN A 621 14.27 -21.03 -10.22
C GLN A 621 12.82 -21.25 -9.74
N LYS A 622 12.29 -20.34 -8.92
CA LYS A 622 10.92 -20.42 -8.40
C LYS A 622 9.85 -20.29 -9.49
N PHE A 623 10.11 -19.48 -10.50
CA PHE A 623 9.29 -19.40 -11.70
C PHE A 623 9.19 -20.77 -12.40
N TRP A 624 10.32 -21.42 -12.66
CA TRP A 624 10.31 -22.75 -13.29
C TRP A 624 9.66 -23.83 -12.42
N GLU A 625 9.86 -23.79 -11.10
CA GLU A 625 9.15 -24.68 -10.16
C GLU A 625 7.63 -24.51 -10.25
N ALA A 626 7.14 -23.26 -10.34
CA ALA A 626 5.71 -22.96 -10.46
C ALA A 626 5.15 -23.40 -11.83
N VAL A 627 5.90 -23.16 -12.91
CA VAL A 627 5.54 -23.60 -14.26
C VAL A 627 5.47 -25.13 -14.34
N ASP A 628 6.45 -25.84 -13.77
CA ASP A 628 6.45 -27.30 -13.73
C ASP A 628 5.28 -27.88 -12.93
N LYS A 629 4.88 -27.21 -11.86
CA LYS A 629 3.67 -27.55 -11.11
C LYS A 629 2.42 -27.37 -11.98
N TRP A 630 2.29 -26.24 -12.67
CA TRP A 630 1.16 -25.99 -13.56
C TRP A 630 1.09 -27.03 -14.69
N TYR A 631 2.21 -27.41 -15.29
CA TYR A 631 2.25 -28.46 -16.33
C TYR A 631 1.69 -29.80 -15.81
N LYS A 632 2.08 -30.23 -14.61
CA LYS A 632 1.58 -31.46 -13.98
C LYS A 632 0.08 -31.40 -13.70
N GLU A 633 -0.43 -30.25 -13.25
CA GLU A 633 -1.85 -30.05 -12.92
C GLU A 633 -2.76 -29.94 -14.16
N ASN A 634 -2.19 -29.67 -15.34
CA ASN A 634 -2.94 -29.40 -16.57
C ASN A 634 -2.72 -30.43 -17.70
N ASN A 635 -2.31 -31.65 -17.38
CA ASN A 635 -2.10 -32.74 -18.35
C ASN A 635 -1.11 -32.40 -19.49
N VAL A 636 -0.11 -31.57 -19.20
CA VAL A 636 0.97 -31.27 -20.15
C VAL A 636 1.99 -32.39 -20.12
N VAL A 637 2.28 -32.99 -21.27
CA VAL A 637 3.20 -34.14 -21.39
C VAL A 637 4.64 -33.70 -21.65
N SER A 638 4.83 -32.61 -22.40
CA SER A 638 6.17 -32.10 -22.72
C SER A 638 6.18 -30.61 -23.03
N GLU A 639 7.34 -29.98 -22.88
CA GLU A 639 7.60 -28.58 -23.18
C GLU A 639 8.81 -28.43 -24.14
N PHE A 640 8.67 -27.57 -25.15
CA PHE A 640 9.76 -27.12 -26.03
C PHE A 640 9.92 -25.59 -26.00
N VAL A 641 11.04 -25.08 -25.48
CA VAL A 641 11.30 -23.63 -25.39
C VAL A 641 12.39 -23.20 -26.35
N ARG A 642 12.22 -22.06 -27.03
CA ARG A 642 13.27 -21.38 -27.80
C ARG A 642 13.74 -20.17 -27.01
N PHE A 643 14.96 -20.24 -26.49
CA PHE A 643 15.50 -19.17 -25.65
C PHE A 643 16.07 -18.01 -26.46
N HIS A 644 16.16 -16.85 -25.82
CA HIS A 644 16.77 -15.67 -26.39
C HIS A 644 18.31 -15.72 -26.24
N LEU A 645 19.02 -15.00 -27.11
CA LEU A 645 20.50 -14.92 -27.12
C LEU A 645 21.10 -14.11 -25.96
N ASN A 646 20.32 -13.81 -24.92
CA ASN A 646 20.73 -13.05 -23.74
C ASN A 646 20.97 -13.94 -22.50
N GLY A 647 20.87 -15.26 -22.65
CA GLY A 647 21.08 -16.19 -21.54
C GLY A 647 19.83 -16.49 -20.71
N ASN A 648 18.62 -16.19 -21.20
CA ASN A 648 17.37 -16.46 -20.48
C ASN A 648 17.00 -17.96 -20.37
N HIS A 649 17.92 -18.86 -20.71
CA HIS A 649 17.85 -20.28 -20.42
C HIS A 649 18.41 -20.65 -19.04
N ASN A 650 19.06 -19.70 -18.36
CA ASN A 650 19.59 -19.93 -17.01
C ASN A 650 18.47 -20.32 -16.04
N GLN A 651 18.76 -21.24 -15.12
CA GLN A 651 17.79 -21.82 -14.17
C GLN A 651 16.65 -22.63 -14.79
N TYR A 652 16.67 -22.87 -16.11
CA TYR A 652 15.71 -23.76 -16.75
C TYR A 652 15.73 -25.15 -16.12
N SER A 653 14.55 -25.64 -15.74
CA SER A 653 14.37 -26.91 -15.04
C SER A 653 14.38 -28.15 -15.95
N GLY A 654 14.40 -27.96 -17.27
CA GLY A 654 14.53 -29.04 -18.26
C GLY A 654 15.94 -29.18 -18.84
N HIS A 655 16.08 -29.97 -19.90
CA HIS A 655 17.35 -30.10 -20.63
C HIS A 655 17.57 -28.93 -21.58
N CYS A 656 18.68 -28.21 -21.42
CA CYS A 656 19.05 -27.10 -22.28
C CYS A 656 20.00 -27.58 -23.38
N GLU A 657 19.54 -27.54 -24.63
CA GLU A 657 20.31 -27.98 -25.79
C GLU A 657 20.96 -26.80 -26.53
N PRO A 658 22.30 -26.79 -26.68
CA PRO A 658 23.00 -25.86 -27.58
C PRO A 658 22.65 -26.19 -29.04
N THR A 659 21.72 -25.44 -29.63
CA THR A 659 21.08 -25.83 -30.89
C THR A 659 21.80 -25.25 -32.10
N LEU A 660 22.12 -23.95 -32.10
CA LEU A 660 22.76 -23.29 -33.25
C LEU A 660 23.74 -22.19 -32.82
N ASN A 661 24.88 -22.10 -33.50
CA ASN A 661 25.77 -20.94 -33.42
C ASN A 661 25.20 -19.80 -34.26
N ASN A 662 25.01 -18.65 -33.61
CA ASN A 662 24.45 -17.46 -34.23
C ASN A 662 25.54 -16.40 -34.35
N VAL A 663 25.66 -15.82 -35.54
CA VAL A 663 26.64 -14.76 -35.80
C VAL A 663 26.15 -13.49 -35.10
N TYR A 664 26.85 -13.14 -34.03
CA TYR A 664 26.59 -11.98 -33.19
C TYR A 664 27.65 -10.93 -33.49
N GLY A 665 27.39 -10.09 -34.51
CA GLY A 665 28.38 -9.16 -35.06
C GLY A 665 28.40 -7.85 -34.28
N PRO A 666 29.45 -7.52 -33.52
CA PRO A 666 29.62 -6.17 -32.98
C PRO A 666 29.88 -5.21 -34.14
N LEU A 667 29.24 -4.04 -34.11
CA LEU A 667 29.49 -2.96 -35.05
C LEU A 667 30.66 -2.12 -34.53
N MET A 668 31.61 -1.79 -35.40
CA MET A 668 32.77 -0.95 -35.06
C MET A 668 32.40 0.54 -35.02
N ASP A 669 33.30 1.37 -34.48
CA ASP A 669 33.07 2.82 -34.31
C ASP A 669 32.96 3.59 -35.63
N ASN A 670 33.56 3.07 -36.71
CA ASN A 670 33.47 3.63 -38.06
C ASN A 670 33.41 2.53 -39.12
N PHE A 671 32.88 2.87 -40.29
CA PHE A 671 32.65 1.91 -41.36
C PHE A 671 33.94 1.47 -42.06
N GLU A 672 34.97 2.31 -42.10
CA GLU A 672 36.27 2.02 -42.71
C GLU A 672 36.95 0.85 -42.01
N ASP A 673 37.01 0.87 -40.68
CA ASP A 673 37.55 -0.24 -39.89
C ASP A 673 36.72 -1.51 -40.07
N GLN A 674 35.39 -1.37 -40.09
CA GLN A 674 34.48 -2.49 -40.33
C GLN A 674 34.69 -3.08 -41.74
N TRP A 675 34.92 -2.25 -42.75
CA TRP A 675 35.17 -2.64 -44.13
C TRP A 675 36.46 -3.45 -44.29
N ASP A 676 37.51 -3.04 -43.58
CA ASP A 676 38.79 -3.75 -43.57
C ASP A 676 38.70 -5.09 -42.83
N SER A 677 37.84 -5.19 -41.82
CA SER A 677 37.59 -6.44 -41.08
C SER A 677 36.88 -7.53 -41.89
N PHE A 678 36.17 -7.17 -42.96
CA PHE A 678 35.46 -8.14 -43.80
C PHE A 678 36.41 -9.14 -44.48
N LEU A 679 35.93 -10.35 -44.78
CA LEU A 679 36.67 -11.24 -45.67
C LEU A 679 36.73 -10.66 -47.09
N SER A 680 37.85 -10.87 -47.80
CA SER A 680 38.05 -10.37 -49.17
C SER A 680 36.92 -10.72 -50.14
N LYS A 681 36.25 -11.86 -49.94
CA LYS A 681 35.08 -12.28 -50.72
C LYS A 681 33.90 -11.30 -50.59
N VAL A 682 33.62 -10.79 -49.38
CA VAL A 682 32.54 -9.82 -49.12
C VAL A 682 32.82 -8.53 -49.89
N ARG A 683 34.03 -7.96 -49.74
CA ARG A 683 34.44 -6.74 -50.46
C ARG A 683 34.36 -6.90 -51.98
N ASN A 684 34.75 -8.06 -52.51
CA ASN A 684 34.68 -8.33 -53.94
C ASN A 684 33.23 -8.45 -54.45
N ASN A 685 32.35 -9.12 -53.70
CA ASN A 685 30.93 -9.20 -54.04
C ASN A 685 30.24 -7.84 -53.96
N TYR A 686 30.56 -7.04 -52.94
CA TYR A 686 30.06 -5.67 -52.81
C TYR A 686 30.48 -4.79 -53.99
N ARG A 687 31.76 -4.83 -54.40
CA ARG A 687 32.23 -4.09 -55.58
C ARG A 687 31.54 -4.53 -56.87
N LYS A 688 31.23 -5.83 -57.01
CA LYS A 688 30.45 -6.34 -58.14
C LYS A 688 29.03 -5.76 -58.13
N ALA A 689 28.40 -5.71 -56.96
CA ALA A 689 27.06 -5.16 -56.78
C ALA A 689 27.01 -3.65 -57.04
N ALA A 690 27.99 -2.89 -56.53
CA ALA A 690 28.10 -1.45 -56.78
C ALA A 690 28.27 -1.13 -58.28
N LYS A 691 29.04 -1.95 -59.02
CA LYS A 691 29.16 -1.82 -60.49
C LYS A 691 27.87 -2.13 -61.25
N ALA A 692 26.95 -2.88 -60.63
CA ALA A 692 25.65 -3.20 -61.21
C ALA A 692 24.59 -2.11 -60.99
N ALA A 693 24.99 -0.93 -60.48
CA ALA A 693 24.10 0.20 -60.21
C ALA A 693 22.90 -0.15 -59.30
N LEU A 694 23.14 -1.00 -58.29
CA LEU A 694 22.16 -1.24 -57.24
C LEU A 694 22.01 0.00 -56.36
N THR A 695 20.79 0.26 -55.92
CA THR A 695 20.47 1.33 -54.95
C THR A 695 19.79 0.72 -53.72
N ILE A 696 19.83 1.40 -52.58
CA ILE A 696 19.24 0.92 -51.33
C ILE A 696 18.30 1.98 -50.74
N SER A 697 17.24 1.53 -50.08
CA SER A 697 16.35 2.38 -49.29
C SER A 697 16.02 1.74 -47.95
N PHE A 698 15.98 2.56 -46.92
CA PHE A 698 15.60 2.20 -45.56
C PHE A 698 14.27 2.87 -45.25
N PHE A 699 13.30 2.10 -44.76
CA PHE A 699 11.99 2.62 -44.34
C PHE A 699 11.83 2.38 -42.84
N GLU A 700 11.57 3.46 -42.09
CA GLU A 700 11.46 3.45 -40.63
C GLU A 700 10.30 4.27 -40.12
N ARG A 701 9.76 3.91 -38.95
CA ARG A 701 8.73 4.69 -38.26
C ARG A 701 7.62 5.08 -39.23
N SER A 702 7.30 6.36 -39.36
CA SER A 702 6.25 6.89 -40.25
C SER A 702 6.44 6.56 -41.73
N GLU A 703 7.65 6.27 -42.20
CA GLU A 703 7.94 5.96 -43.61
C GLU A 703 7.52 4.53 -43.99
N ILE A 704 7.23 3.66 -43.01
CA ILE A 704 6.74 2.31 -43.29
C ILE A 704 5.25 2.38 -43.65
N GLU A 705 4.94 1.98 -44.87
CA GLU A 705 3.59 1.94 -45.45
C GLU A 705 3.23 0.51 -45.85
N GLN A 706 1.95 0.27 -46.07
CA GLN A 706 1.42 -1.05 -46.42
C GLN A 706 2.08 -1.64 -47.69
N GLN A 707 2.38 -0.80 -48.69
CA GLN A 707 3.07 -1.22 -49.90
C GLN A 707 4.49 -1.76 -49.64
N HIS A 708 5.20 -1.21 -48.64
CA HIS A 708 6.53 -1.67 -48.26
C HIS A 708 6.44 -3.06 -47.62
N VAL A 709 5.42 -3.31 -46.79
CA VAL A 709 5.18 -4.64 -46.20
C VAL A 709 4.81 -5.66 -47.27
N ALA A 710 3.96 -5.30 -48.24
CA ALA A 710 3.58 -6.17 -49.35
C ALA A 710 4.77 -6.54 -50.25
N ALA A 711 5.61 -5.58 -50.63
CA ALA A 711 6.82 -5.85 -51.42
C ALA A 711 7.81 -6.75 -50.68
N PHE A 712 7.98 -6.55 -49.37
CA PHE A 712 8.79 -7.43 -48.52
C PHE A 712 8.23 -8.86 -48.54
N TYR A 713 6.91 -8.99 -48.35
CA TYR A 713 6.21 -10.27 -48.32
C TYR A 713 6.39 -11.07 -49.60
N ASP A 714 6.25 -10.43 -50.77
CA ASP A 714 6.37 -11.11 -52.06
C ASP A 714 7.78 -11.70 -52.27
N ILE A 715 8.82 -10.93 -51.95
CA ILE A 715 10.22 -11.37 -52.06
C ILE A 715 10.51 -12.48 -51.03
N TYR A 716 9.98 -12.34 -49.81
CA TYR A 716 10.09 -13.33 -48.75
C TYR A 716 9.48 -14.67 -49.18
N VAL A 717 8.20 -14.68 -49.60
CA VAL A 717 7.51 -15.90 -50.05
C VAL A 717 8.19 -16.53 -51.26
N SER A 718 8.66 -15.73 -52.22
CA SER A 718 9.45 -16.25 -53.35
C SER A 718 10.71 -17.00 -52.87
N THR A 719 11.39 -16.46 -51.85
CA THR A 719 12.58 -17.09 -51.26
C THR A 719 12.24 -18.39 -50.53
N MET A 720 11.14 -18.42 -49.79
CA MET A 720 10.66 -19.61 -49.08
C MET A 720 10.26 -20.75 -50.02
N LYS A 721 9.54 -20.43 -51.09
CA LYS A 721 9.17 -21.39 -52.15
C LYS A 721 10.40 -22.02 -52.80
N ARG A 722 11.39 -21.19 -53.16
CA ARG A 722 12.64 -21.67 -53.77
C ARG A 722 13.42 -22.61 -52.85
N ASN A 723 13.45 -22.31 -51.55
CA ASN A 723 14.23 -23.08 -50.58
C ASN A 723 13.49 -24.33 -50.07
N GLY A 724 12.26 -24.61 -50.51
CA GLY A 724 11.47 -25.75 -50.04
C GLY A 724 11.20 -25.70 -48.53
N ALA A 725 11.03 -24.49 -47.98
CA ALA A 725 10.89 -24.29 -46.54
C ALA A 725 9.62 -24.99 -45.98
N SER A 726 9.64 -25.31 -44.69
CA SER A 726 8.49 -25.91 -44.01
C SER A 726 7.28 -24.97 -44.00
N GLN A 727 6.07 -25.55 -43.99
CA GLN A 727 4.82 -24.78 -43.94
C GLN A 727 4.74 -23.83 -42.74
N SER A 728 5.36 -24.21 -41.61
CA SER A 728 5.46 -23.38 -40.41
C SER A 728 6.21 -22.05 -40.59
N LEU A 729 6.93 -21.87 -41.70
CA LEU A 729 7.63 -20.64 -42.03
C LEU A 729 6.89 -19.82 -43.10
N TYR A 730 5.65 -20.16 -43.48
CA TYR A 730 4.84 -19.35 -44.38
C TYR A 730 3.86 -18.47 -43.59
N PHE A 731 4.36 -17.34 -43.09
CA PHE A 731 3.50 -16.32 -42.49
C PHE A 731 2.55 -15.70 -43.54
N SER A 732 1.42 -15.15 -43.10
CA SER A 732 0.49 -14.43 -43.98
C SER A 732 0.91 -12.97 -44.16
N LEU A 733 0.49 -12.34 -45.27
CA LEU A 733 0.68 -10.89 -45.46
C LEU A 733 0.06 -10.10 -44.29
N LYS A 734 -1.17 -10.46 -43.91
CA LYS A 734 -1.89 -9.83 -42.80
C LYS A 734 -1.14 -9.91 -41.47
N HIS A 735 -0.39 -10.99 -41.23
CA HIS A 735 0.47 -11.08 -40.05
C HIS A 735 1.56 -10.01 -40.07
N PHE A 736 2.27 -9.84 -41.18
CA PHE A 736 3.30 -8.80 -41.29
C PHE A 736 2.72 -7.38 -41.25
N GLU A 737 1.56 -7.15 -41.87
CA GLU A 737 0.86 -5.85 -41.78
C GLU A 737 0.52 -5.53 -40.33
N ASN A 738 -0.09 -6.47 -39.61
CA ASN A 738 -0.42 -6.29 -38.19
C ASN A 738 0.82 -6.10 -37.32
N LEU A 739 1.88 -6.89 -37.54
CA LEU A 739 3.11 -6.81 -36.76
C LEU A 739 3.82 -5.47 -36.95
N VAL A 740 4.06 -5.10 -38.20
CA VAL A 740 4.93 -3.97 -38.53
C VAL A 740 4.18 -2.65 -38.43
N LEU A 741 2.97 -2.53 -39.00
CA LEU A 741 2.28 -1.23 -39.08
C LEU A 741 1.76 -0.75 -37.73
N ASN A 742 1.51 -1.66 -36.78
CA ASN A 742 1.11 -1.30 -35.42
C ASN A 742 2.31 -1.04 -34.48
N ASN A 743 3.53 -1.37 -34.90
CA ASN A 743 4.73 -1.30 -34.05
C ASN A 743 5.93 -0.69 -34.80
N LYS A 744 5.69 0.35 -35.61
CA LYS A 744 6.66 0.89 -36.58
C LYS A 744 8.00 1.34 -35.98
N ASP A 745 8.03 1.67 -34.69
CA ASP A 745 9.27 2.05 -33.99
C ASP A 745 10.21 0.85 -33.74
N ASN A 746 9.69 -0.36 -33.75
CA ASN A 746 10.43 -1.59 -33.49
C ASN A 746 10.99 -2.26 -34.74
N PHE A 747 10.67 -1.76 -35.94
CA PHE A 747 11.03 -2.39 -37.20
C PHE A 747 11.62 -1.42 -38.22
N SER A 748 12.47 -1.95 -39.10
CA SER A 748 12.84 -1.31 -40.37
C SER A 748 12.65 -2.29 -41.51
N ILE A 749 12.28 -1.79 -42.69
CA ILE A 749 12.31 -2.57 -43.92
C ILE A 749 13.37 -1.97 -44.83
N VAL A 750 14.30 -2.81 -45.27
CA VAL A 750 15.39 -2.42 -46.16
C VAL A 750 15.16 -3.07 -47.51
N PHE A 751 15.33 -2.30 -48.59
CA PHE A 751 15.21 -2.79 -49.96
C PHE A 751 16.43 -2.42 -50.77
N VAL A 752 16.93 -3.38 -51.56
CA VAL A 752 17.86 -3.13 -52.65
C VAL A 752 17.12 -3.17 -53.96
N TYR A 753 17.33 -2.16 -54.79
CA TYR A 753 16.69 -2.01 -56.09
C TYR A 753 17.68 -2.19 -57.24
N LYS A 754 17.20 -2.81 -58.32
CA LYS A 754 17.84 -2.79 -59.65
C LYS A 754 16.83 -2.18 -60.63
N ASP A 755 17.19 -1.07 -61.27
CA ASP A 755 16.34 -0.36 -62.24
C ASP A 755 14.92 -0.07 -61.71
N GLY A 756 14.82 0.33 -60.43
CA GLY A 756 13.55 0.65 -59.77
C GLY A 756 12.76 -0.55 -59.26
N VAL A 757 13.20 -1.79 -59.50
CA VAL A 757 12.53 -3.01 -58.99
C VAL A 757 13.19 -3.44 -57.68
N PRO A 758 12.43 -3.69 -56.58
CA PRO A 758 12.99 -4.25 -55.36
C PRO A 758 13.38 -5.72 -55.57
N VAL A 759 14.67 -6.05 -55.38
CA VAL A 759 15.24 -7.37 -55.72
C VAL A 759 15.78 -8.13 -54.52
N SER A 760 16.07 -7.44 -53.42
CA SER A 760 16.48 -8.01 -52.14
C SER A 760 15.90 -7.18 -51.01
N THR A 761 15.53 -7.83 -49.91
CA THR A 761 14.91 -7.17 -48.77
C THR A 761 15.30 -7.81 -47.46
N GLU A 762 15.26 -7.01 -46.39
CA GLU A 762 15.32 -7.46 -45.02
C GLU A 762 14.37 -6.67 -44.12
N LEU A 763 13.60 -7.41 -43.31
CA LEU A 763 12.89 -6.91 -42.15
C LEU A 763 13.81 -7.01 -40.93
N ILE A 764 14.11 -5.87 -40.33
CA ILE A 764 14.99 -5.73 -39.16
C ILE A 764 14.14 -5.49 -37.92
N ILE A 765 14.44 -6.20 -36.83
CA ILE A 765 13.90 -5.94 -35.49
C ILE A 765 14.91 -5.09 -34.70
N HIS A 766 14.43 -4.01 -34.07
CA HIS A 766 15.21 -3.18 -33.15
C HIS A 766 15.01 -3.64 -31.71
N LEU A 767 16.09 -4.04 -31.03
CA LEU A 767 16.04 -4.38 -29.61
C LEU A 767 17.22 -3.74 -28.87
N GLY A 768 16.93 -2.69 -28.09
CA GLY A 768 17.96 -1.84 -27.49
C GLY A 768 18.80 -1.19 -28.60
N SER A 769 20.13 -1.30 -28.52
CA SER A 769 21.04 -0.83 -29.57
C SER A 769 21.39 -1.90 -30.60
N ALA A 770 20.78 -3.08 -30.57
CA ALA A 770 21.06 -4.17 -31.50
C ALA A 770 20.04 -4.26 -32.63
N LEU A 771 20.53 -4.54 -33.84
CA LEU A 771 19.74 -4.80 -35.05
C LEU A 771 19.66 -6.30 -35.26
N TYR A 772 18.45 -6.85 -35.29
CA TYR A 772 18.22 -8.27 -35.56
C TYR A 772 17.75 -8.46 -37.00
N ALA A 773 18.55 -9.18 -37.79
CA ALA A 773 18.16 -9.65 -39.12
C ALA A 773 17.05 -10.71 -38.99
N TYR A 774 15.79 -10.28 -38.96
CA TYR A 774 14.68 -11.17 -38.64
C TYR A 774 14.34 -12.08 -39.82
N LEU A 775 13.87 -11.50 -40.91
CA LEU A 775 13.49 -12.22 -42.13
C LEU A 775 13.87 -11.41 -43.35
N GLY A 776 14.18 -12.08 -44.45
CA GLY A 776 14.55 -11.42 -45.68
C GLY A 776 14.47 -12.36 -46.87
N GLY A 777 14.73 -11.82 -48.04
CA GLY A 777 14.65 -12.58 -49.28
C GLY A 777 15.41 -11.92 -50.41
N THR A 778 15.60 -12.65 -51.49
CA THR A 778 16.24 -12.14 -52.70
C THR A 778 15.71 -12.89 -53.90
N LEU A 779 15.31 -12.16 -54.94
CA LEU A 779 14.81 -12.71 -56.19
C LEU A 779 15.95 -13.41 -56.96
N SER A 780 15.72 -14.67 -57.37
CA SER A 780 16.75 -15.51 -57.99
C SER A 780 17.32 -14.94 -59.29
N ASN A 781 16.49 -14.23 -60.07
CA ASN A 781 16.88 -13.64 -61.34
C ASN A 781 17.95 -12.54 -61.21
N TYR A 782 18.21 -12.06 -59.98
CA TYR A 782 19.16 -10.99 -59.72
C TYR A 782 20.39 -11.44 -58.93
N PHE A 783 20.57 -12.75 -58.69
CA PHE A 783 21.70 -13.29 -57.93
C PHE A 783 23.06 -12.95 -58.54
N GLU A 784 23.14 -12.81 -59.87
CA GLU A 784 24.37 -12.43 -60.56
C GLU A 784 24.90 -11.06 -60.11
N TYR A 785 24.02 -10.15 -59.68
CA TYR A 785 24.35 -8.80 -59.22
C TYR A 785 24.72 -8.72 -57.73
N ARG A 786 24.65 -9.83 -56.99
CA ARG A 786 24.98 -9.88 -55.55
C ARG A 786 24.17 -8.91 -54.66
N PRO A 787 22.84 -8.75 -54.84
CA PRO A 787 22.07 -7.75 -54.11
C PRO A 787 21.99 -8.01 -52.59
N ASN A 788 22.03 -9.27 -52.14
CA ASN A 788 22.06 -9.58 -50.71
C ASN A 788 23.41 -9.21 -50.07
N ASP A 789 24.55 -9.44 -50.75
CA ASP A 789 25.86 -8.99 -50.26
C ASP A 789 25.89 -7.46 -50.11
N PHE A 790 25.32 -6.73 -51.08
CA PHE A 790 25.17 -5.28 -51.03
C PHE A 790 24.30 -4.83 -49.86
N LEU A 791 23.10 -5.42 -49.73
CA LEU A 791 22.16 -5.13 -48.63
C LEU A 791 22.85 -5.23 -47.26
N ARG A 792 23.56 -6.32 -46.99
CA ARG A 792 24.15 -6.57 -45.67
C ARG A 792 25.24 -5.57 -45.31
N VAL A 793 26.10 -5.22 -46.27
CA VAL A 793 27.15 -4.23 -46.05
C VAL A 793 26.57 -2.84 -45.81
N GLU A 794 25.53 -2.46 -46.56
CA GLU A 794 24.85 -1.18 -46.36
C GLU A 794 24.07 -1.12 -45.05
N VAL A 795 23.45 -2.23 -44.60
CA VAL A 795 22.83 -2.30 -43.26
C VAL A 795 23.88 -2.14 -42.15
N ILE A 796 25.08 -2.72 -42.33
CA ILE A 796 26.19 -2.54 -41.39
C ILE A 796 26.63 -1.08 -41.35
N ARG A 797 26.83 -0.43 -42.51
CA ARG A 797 27.15 1.00 -42.61
C ARG A 797 26.11 1.84 -41.88
N TRP A 798 24.85 1.63 -42.23
CA TRP A 798 23.71 2.33 -41.65
C TRP A 798 23.60 2.14 -40.13
N GLY A 799 23.84 0.93 -39.62
CA GLY A 799 23.86 0.66 -38.18
C GLY A 799 24.99 1.39 -37.46
N ILE A 800 26.19 1.45 -38.06
CA ILE A 800 27.33 2.21 -37.53
C ILE A 800 26.98 3.71 -37.48
N ASP A 801 26.46 4.27 -38.57
CA ASP A 801 26.07 5.69 -38.65
C ASP A 801 25.03 6.07 -37.60
N LYS A 802 24.20 5.11 -37.18
CA LYS A 802 23.18 5.26 -36.13
C LYS A 802 23.67 4.99 -34.71
N GLY A 803 24.92 4.56 -34.54
CA GLY A 803 25.46 4.18 -33.23
C GLY A 803 24.85 2.89 -32.67
N ASN A 804 24.37 1.98 -33.52
CA ASN A 804 23.96 0.65 -33.09
C ASN A 804 25.19 -0.15 -32.63
N SER A 805 25.01 -1.00 -31.62
CA SER A 805 26.12 -1.77 -31.04
C SER A 805 26.38 -3.09 -31.76
N HIS A 806 25.34 -3.72 -32.31
CA HIS A 806 25.42 -5.05 -32.89
C HIS A 806 24.47 -5.22 -34.08
N TYR A 807 24.88 -6.06 -35.02
CA TYR A 807 24.02 -6.62 -36.05
C TYR A 807 24.02 -8.14 -35.95
N ILE A 808 22.86 -8.68 -35.58
CA ILE A 808 22.67 -10.08 -35.22
C ILE A 808 22.06 -10.78 -36.44
N LEU A 809 22.90 -11.56 -37.10
CA LEU A 809 22.56 -12.24 -38.35
C LEU A 809 21.89 -13.60 -38.12
N GLY A 810 21.86 -14.08 -36.89
CA GLY A 810 21.35 -15.41 -36.54
C GLY A 810 22.26 -16.55 -37.04
N GLY A 811 21.73 -17.78 -37.01
CA GLY A 811 22.46 -19.00 -37.40
C GLY A 811 22.24 -19.46 -38.84
N GLY A 812 22.82 -20.62 -39.17
CA GLY A 812 22.48 -21.42 -40.36
C GLY A 812 21.23 -22.28 -40.14
N ILE A 813 20.92 -23.15 -41.11
CA ILE A 813 19.98 -24.27 -40.95
C ILE A 813 20.60 -25.32 -40.01
N THR A 814 21.88 -25.59 -40.20
CA THR A 814 22.71 -26.42 -39.31
C THR A 814 24.04 -25.72 -39.02
N ASN A 815 24.70 -26.12 -37.93
CA ASN A 815 25.99 -25.54 -37.55
C ASN A 815 27.03 -25.73 -38.67
N GLY A 816 27.67 -24.63 -39.08
CA GLY A 816 28.74 -24.65 -40.08
C GLY A 816 28.29 -24.75 -41.54
N ASP A 817 26.99 -24.64 -41.82
CA ASP A 817 26.46 -24.67 -43.19
C ASP A 817 26.88 -23.44 -44.03
N GLY A 818 26.48 -23.44 -45.30
CA GLY A 818 26.81 -22.35 -46.22
C GLY A 818 26.20 -20.99 -45.82
N LEU A 819 25.02 -20.99 -45.20
CA LEU A 819 24.34 -19.78 -44.76
C LEU A 819 25.06 -19.16 -43.56
N TYR A 820 25.43 -19.98 -42.58
CA TYR A 820 26.26 -19.59 -41.45
C TYR A 820 27.62 -19.04 -41.93
N LYS A 821 28.32 -19.75 -42.82
CA LYS A 821 29.62 -19.31 -43.36
C LYS A 821 29.52 -17.96 -44.09
N PHE A 822 28.44 -17.72 -44.82
CA PHE A 822 28.17 -16.43 -45.44
C PHE A 822 28.02 -15.33 -44.39
N LYS A 823 27.15 -15.52 -43.39
CA LYS A 823 26.96 -14.55 -42.30
C LYS A 823 28.27 -14.29 -41.54
N LYS A 824 29.03 -15.35 -41.27
CA LYS A 824 30.32 -15.26 -40.57
C LYS A 824 31.38 -14.52 -41.38
N SER A 825 31.31 -14.52 -42.71
CA SER A 825 32.24 -13.77 -43.55
C SER A 825 32.15 -12.24 -43.40
N LEU A 826 31.02 -11.73 -42.89
CA LEU A 826 30.82 -10.32 -42.52
C LEU A 826 31.43 -9.99 -41.16
N PHE A 827 31.60 -10.98 -40.28
CA PHE A 827 32.17 -10.82 -38.94
C PHE A 827 33.13 -11.98 -38.62
N PRO A 828 34.25 -12.11 -39.37
CA PRO A 828 35.11 -13.29 -39.28
C PRO A 828 35.75 -13.46 -37.90
N ASN A 829 36.00 -12.34 -37.21
CA ASN A 829 36.69 -12.31 -35.91
C ASN A 829 35.73 -12.20 -34.71
N SER A 830 34.41 -12.16 -34.92
CA SER A 830 33.47 -12.06 -33.80
C SER A 830 33.36 -13.39 -33.04
N THR A 831 32.97 -13.33 -31.77
CA THR A 831 32.52 -14.53 -31.04
C THR A 831 31.06 -14.78 -31.35
N ASP A 832 30.71 -16.02 -31.69
CA ASP A 832 29.31 -16.39 -31.89
C ASP A 832 28.57 -16.47 -30.55
N ARG A 833 27.24 -16.29 -30.59
CA ARG A 833 26.37 -16.65 -29.46
C ARG A 833 25.64 -17.94 -29.76
N VAL A 834 25.62 -18.83 -28.78
CA VAL A 834 24.89 -20.10 -28.89
C VAL A 834 23.41 -19.83 -28.62
N PHE A 835 22.56 -20.25 -29.55
CA PHE A 835 21.11 -20.30 -29.38
C PHE A 835 20.74 -21.63 -28.73
N TYR A 836 20.03 -21.53 -27.61
CA TYR A 836 19.61 -22.69 -26.83
C TYR A 836 18.13 -22.99 -27.03
N THR A 837 17.80 -24.29 -27.02
CA THR A 837 16.42 -24.74 -26.90
C THR A 837 16.24 -25.58 -25.64
N GLY A 838 15.11 -25.43 -24.96
CA GLY A 838 14.73 -26.23 -23.82
C GLY A 838 13.89 -27.42 -24.26
N ARG A 839 14.21 -28.61 -23.74
CA ARG A 839 13.44 -29.84 -23.94
C ARG A 839 13.08 -30.43 -22.59
N LYS A 840 11.80 -30.63 -22.31
CA LYS A 840 11.34 -31.19 -21.03
C LYS A 840 10.24 -32.21 -21.26
N ILE A 841 10.44 -33.41 -20.70
CA ILE A 841 9.39 -34.42 -20.57
C ILE A 841 8.80 -34.24 -19.16
N VAL A 842 7.52 -33.89 -19.10
CA VAL A 842 6.81 -33.61 -17.83
C VAL A 842 6.24 -34.91 -17.25
N ASP A 843 5.68 -35.77 -18.10
CA ASP A 843 5.16 -37.09 -17.76
C ASP A 843 5.78 -38.14 -18.69
N GLN A 844 6.76 -38.89 -18.17
CA GLN A 844 7.51 -39.89 -18.94
C GLN A 844 6.60 -41.00 -19.48
N LYS A 845 5.65 -41.47 -18.67
CA LYS A 845 4.78 -42.59 -19.05
C LYS A 845 3.91 -42.21 -20.23
N LYS A 846 3.25 -41.05 -20.15
CA LYS A 846 2.41 -40.55 -21.24
C LYS A 846 3.23 -40.21 -22.48
N TYR A 847 4.44 -39.68 -22.32
CA TYR A 847 5.34 -39.40 -23.43
C TYR A 847 5.70 -40.66 -24.22
N ASP A 848 6.03 -41.76 -23.52
CA ASP A 848 6.36 -43.04 -24.14
C ASP A 848 5.15 -43.66 -24.86
N GLU A 849 3.96 -43.59 -24.26
CA GLU A 849 2.71 -44.03 -24.88
C GLU A 849 2.41 -43.25 -26.18
N LEU A 850 2.61 -41.93 -26.18
CA LEU A 850 2.45 -41.10 -27.38
C LEU A 850 3.48 -41.43 -28.46
N CYS A 851 4.74 -41.69 -28.08
CA CYS A 851 5.77 -42.08 -29.03
C CYS A 851 5.47 -43.45 -29.67
N ALA A 852 4.94 -44.40 -28.90
CA ALA A 852 4.49 -45.68 -29.42
C ALA A 852 3.31 -45.52 -30.39
N LEU A 853 2.33 -44.68 -30.07
CA LEU A 853 1.19 -44.37 -30.95
C LEU A 853 1.64 -43.70 -32.25
N ALA A 854 2.60 -42.78 -32.17
CA ALA A 854 3.19 -42.11 -33.33
C ALA A 854 4.22 -42.97 -34.10
N SER A 855 4.40 -44.24 -33.73
CA SER A 855 5.35 -45.18 -34.35
C SER A 855 6.78 -44.64 -34.44
N VAL A 856 7.23 -43.94 -33.39
CA VAL A 856 8.61 -43.43 -33.29
C VAL A 856 9.57 -44.62 -33.08
N PRO A 857 10.65 -44.76 -33.87
CA PRO A 857 11.63 -45.84 -33.70
C PRO A 857 12.26 -45.84 -32.29
N GLN A 858 12.42 -47.01 -31.67
CA GLN A 858 13.02 -47.13 -30.32
C GLN A 858 14.47 -46.60 -30.23
N GLU A 859 15.21 -46.59 -31.34
CA GLU A 859 16.58 -46.04 -31.40
C GLU A 859 16.62 -44.50 -31.29
N ASP A 860 15.48 -43.82 -31.48
CA ASP A 860 15.32 -42.37 -31.37
C ASP A 860 14.87 -41.93 -29.96
N SER A 861 14.76 -42.84 -28.97
CA SER A 861 14.10 -42.60 -27.66
C SER A 861 14.78 -41.62 -26.70
N GLY A 862 15.87 -40.96 -27.12
CA GLY A 862 16.53 -39.88 -26.39
C GLY A 862 16.00 -38.49 -26.76
N LEU A 863 16.54 -37.42 -26.17
CA LEU A 863 16.28 -36.04 -26.60
C LEU A 863 17.01 -35.77 -27.94
N GLY A 864 16.46 -36.27 -29.05
CA GLY A 864 17.02 -36.12 -30.41
C GLY A 864 16.98 -34.69 -30.95
N SER A 865 17.39 -34.51 -32.21
CA SER A 865 17.42 -33.20 -32.89
C SER A 865 16.04 -32.55 -33.08
N PHE A 866 14.97 -33.36 -33.02
CA PHE A 866 13.58 -32.93 -33.05
C PHE A 866 12.90 -33.28 -31.72
N PHE A 867 12.13 -32.34 -31.15
CA PHE A 867 11.40 -32.54 -29.90
C PHE A 867 10.07 -31.77 -29.91
N PRO A 868 8.97 -32.32 -29.36
CA PRO A 868 8.85 -33.68 -28.84
C PRO A 868 8.74 -34.73 -29.95
N LEU A 869 9.26 -35.94 -29.73
CA LEU A 869 9.42 -36.96 -30.79
C LEU A 869 8.09 -37.43 -31.40
N TYR A 870 7.04 -37.55 -30.59
CA TYR A 870 5.71 -37.98 -31.07
C TYR A 870 5.07 -36.97 -32.05
N ARG A 871 5.67 -35.78 -32.25
CA ARG A 871 5.26 -34.80 -33.28
C ARG A 871 6.12 -34.89 -34.56
N LYS A 872 7.01 -35.89 -34.70
CA LYS A 872 7.90 -36.04 -35.87
C LYS A 872 7.16 -36.56 -37.11
N ASN A 873 6.19 -37.47 -36.92
CA ASN A 873 5.36 -38.06 -37.97
C ASN A 873 3.84 -38.06 -37.61
N PRO A 874 3.23 -36.92 -37.24
CA PRO A 874 1.84 -36.87 -36.80
C PRO A 874 0.85 -36.90 -37.97
#